data_AF-A0AAJ5NLA8-F1
#
_entry.id   AF-A0AAJ5NLA8-F1
#
_cell.length_a   1.000
_cell.length_b   1.000
_cell.length_c   1.000
_cell.angle_alpha   90.00
_cell.angle_beta   90.00
_cell.angle_gamma   90.00
#
_symmetry.space_group_name_H-M   'P 1'
#
loop_
_entity.id
_entity.type
_entity.pdbx_description
1 polymer ?
#
loop_
_entity_poly.entity_id
_entity_poly.type
_entity_poly.pdbx_seq_one_letter_code
_entity_poly.pdbx_strand_id
1 'polypeptide(L)'
;MLKKISLFLLTTSPFFALISCSSIYKFYEHNPKNENKSLLKNQKFQEFVDSVFANNESQKQDYISNQINQNSSKITSELKYSLIFARPYFNFSNDQYYDTRLNSNYTIHSYLAKNWLFLLENIDKLSFIFNPYLTRFVKTPNEIEAEKLKNKTIKILNTNFDFIKIDREQDQFEKNTVYYLIFDKNKFLRFTVFGTKSELKTKLDYNLFYLNEEIPDKFLFVNSIENWIKNKEENYFKKKLEEARENLKDQFEEKKKQLENKISNSDSDDEDEDESNDCTIENLDKCSEAQRKFLEKTLRGRSAFVSETVKTTNFQDEEVENSDSNNSDNSNDSDSKNQENSTESSQDRSDSEQVNSEKSNTDQETEAKSDLANLEKKYQSDLANLEENVKKQISLEKNELTKSNFFTNITSDISDFQSPFKFYKYSLFSIDLQKSDKKDEKVVQESPVKSNFLNKYSSFIDKNLEIKEKNETIEEFNNRKVYEYIFKTIWKNNEKEKVAFLNNFHTKENIEKLENQWKLIQQKLTNLNQNGENSEQILQEYQNFVSQNWLFILERLDKIKLSFHNWYSFPDQFDENGNVKVAHTPEFKELIAKQEPLTEPFFYANKLLESISEGDTSLVASTYKDLYILKQNTLINLRIDTSTPKAKVTLNPFVYHFPKTKNKISVKILTEIFHQALYHASQESYLDFENDFVKKFRYNLPAQMIFSETFKEKDEKK
;
A
#
# COMPACT_ATOMS: atom_id res chain seq x y z
N MET A 1 -45.32 76.34 33.59
CA MET A 1 -44.15 77.06 33.06
C MET A 1 -43.22 76.07 32.37
N LEU A 2 -42.86 76.33 31.12
CA LEU A 2 -41.89 75.55 30.35
C LEU A 2 -40.49 75.60 30.99
N LYS A 3 -39.74 74.49 30.94
CA LYS A 3 -38.43 74.42 30.28
C LYS A 3 -37.86 73.00 30.17
N LYS A 4 -37.28 72.73 29.00
CA LYS A 4 -36.52 71.55 28.55
C LYS A 4 -35.17 71.42 29.27
N ILE A 5 -34.55 70.22 29.17
CA ILE A 5 -33.13 69.86 28.87
C ILE A 5 -32.96 68.38 29.34
N SER A 6 -32.94 67.37 28.46
CA SER A 6 -31.86 66.81 27.60
C SER A 6 -30.80 65.93 28.31
N LEU A 7 -30.76 64.66 27.87
CA LEU A 7 -29.64 63.70 27.70
C LEU A 7 -28.71 63.32 28.89
N PHE A 8 -28.65 62.01 29.22
CA PHE A 8 -27.51 61.14 28.87
C PHE A 8 -27.80 59.66 29.17
N LEU A 9 -27.43 58.79 28.23
CA LEU A 9 -27.38 57.32 28.32
C LEU A 9 -26.16 56.88 29.14
N LEU A 10 -26.30 55.81 29.93
CA LEU A 10 -25.23 54.82 30.16
C LEU A 10 -25.85 53.49 30.58
N THR A 11 -25.55 52.47 29.77
CA THR A 11 -25.96 51.08 29.90
C THR A 11 -25.03 50.33 30.88
N THR A 12 -25.59 49.63 31.85
CA THR A 12 -24.90 48.59 32.61
C THR A 12 -25.69 47.28 32.55
N SER A 13 -24.99 46.23 32.15
CA SER A 13 -25.44 44.85 32.00
C SER A 13 -25.54 44.12 33.35
N PRO A 14 -26.46 43.15 33.52
CA PRO A 14 -26.56 42.39 34.76
C PRO A 14 -25.72 41.10 34.72
N PHE A 15 -24.89 40.94 35.74
CA PHE A 15 -24.35 39.67 36.21
C PHE A 15 -25.48 38.89 36.91
N PHE A 16 -25.69 37.62 36.54
CA PHE A 16 -26.40 36.66 37.38
C PHE A 16 -25.50 35.47 37.73
N ALA A 17 -25.51 35.17 39.02
CA ALA A 17 -24.70 34.19 39.72
C ALA A 17 -25.11 32.75 39.42
N LEU A 18 -24.14 31.83 39.53
CA LEU A 18 -24.41 30.45 39.92
C LEU A 18 -23.55 30.07 41.13
N ILE A 19 -24.29 29.65 42.16
CA ILE A 19 -23.85 29.02 43.39
C ILE A 19 -23.37 27.60 43.07
N SER A 20 -22.25 27.16 43.64
CA SER A 20 -22.00 25.73 43.83
C SER A 20 -21.49 25.47 45.25
N CYS A 21 -22.30 24.72 46.01
CA CYS A 21 -21.94 24.13 47.29
C CYS A 21 -21.02 22.92 47.08
N SER A 22 -20.04 22.82 47.96
CA SER A 22 -19.09 21.74 48.12
C SER A 22 -19.74 20.46 48.67
N SER A 23 -19.12 19.32 48.37
CA SER A 23 -18.92 18.29 49.39
C SER A 23 -17.56 17.61 49.22
N ILE A 24 -16.97 17.38 50.38
CA ILE A 24 -15.61 16.94 50.70
C ILE A 24 -15.61 15.40 50.77
N TYR A 25 -14.56 14.75 50.25
CA TYR A 25 -14.00 13.54 50.88
C TYR A 25 -12.47 13.56 50.84
N LYS A 26 -11.89 13.14 51.96
CA LYS A 26 -10.49 13.28 52.39
C LYS A 26 -9.74 11.94 52.28
N PHE A 27 -8.46 12.06 51.94
CA PHE A 27 -7.28 11.21 52.23
C PHE A 27 -7.30 9.68 51.95
N TYR A 28 -6.42 9.28 51.01
CA TYR A 28 -5.40 8.27 51.29
C TYR A 28 -4.02 8.90 51.01
N GLU A 29 -3.15 8.83 52.00
CA GLU A 29 -1.71 9.05 51.83
C GLU A 29 -1.04 7.77 51.29
N HIS A 30 -0.01 8.00 50.47
CA HIS A 30 1.20 7.18 50.31
C HIS A 30 1.17 5.92 49.43
N ASN A 31 1.78 5.99 48.24
CA ASN A 31 3.14 5.49 47.92
C ASN A 31 3.40 5.61 46.41
N PRO A 32 4.54 6.14 45.94
CA PRO A 32 4.84 6.15 44.50
C PRO A 32 5.40 4.79 44.04
N LYS A 33 5.05 4.41 42.80
CA LYS A 33 5.61 3.38 41.87
C LYS A 33 4.55 2.35 41.44
N ASN A 34 4.47 1.91 40.18
CA ASN A 34 5.53 1.66 39.19
C ASN A 34 5.07 1.96 37.74
N GLU A 35 6.01 2.39 36.90
CA GLU A 35 5.82 3.09 35.62
C GLU A 35 5.64 2.14 34.40
N ASN A 36 4.63 2.41 33.55
CA ASN A 36 4.54 1.78 32.22
C ASN A 36 5.46 2.51 31.21
N LYS A 37 6.45 1.76 30.71
CA LYS A 37 7.51 2.11 29.76
C LYS A 37 6.97 2.27 28.33
N SER A 38 6.51 3.47 27.96
CA SER A 38 6.39 3.85 26.55
C SER A 38 7.68 4.60 26.15
N LEU A 39 8.29 4.24 25.01
CA LEU A 39 9.50 4.90 24.51
C LEU A 39 9.30 6.40 24.26
N LEU A 40 8.06 6.82 23.95
CA LEU A 40 7.68 8.22 23.83
C LEU A 40 7.69 8.97 25.17
N LYS A 41 7.87 8.31 26.31
CA LYS A 41 8.17 8.97 27.61
C LYS A 41 9.66 9.17 27.85
N ASN A 42 10.52 8.52 27.06
CA ASN A 42 11.95 8.71 27.18
C ASN A 42 12.31 10.08 26.59
N GLN A 43 12.85 10.95 27.44
CA GLN A 43 13.28 12.29 27.06
C GLN A 43 14.28 12.28 25.89
N LYS A 44 15.25 11.35 25.87
CA LYS A 44 16.20 11.20 24.76
C LYS A 44 15.55 10.79 23.46
N PHE A 45 14.51 9.97 23.53
CA PHE A 45 13.74 9.60 22.36
C PHE A 45 12.95 10.79 21.80
N GLN A 46 12.33 11.59 22.68
CA GLN A 46 11.66 12.83 22.27
C GLN A 46 12.65 13.82 21.68
N GLU A 47 13.80 14.07 22.33
CA GLU A 47 14.88 14.92 21.80
C GLU A 47 15.34 14.47 20.41
N PHE A 48 15.45 13.16 20.19
CA PHE A 48 15.78 12.60 18.87
C PHE A 48 14.68 12.88 17.84
N VAL A 49 13.42 12.55 18.15
CA VAL A 49 12.29 12.78 17.23
C VAL A 49 12.12 14.27 16.92
N ASP A 50 12.21 15.13 17.93
CA ASP A 50 12.16 16.58 17.78
C ASP A 50 13.30 17.07 16.88
N SER A 51 14.52 16.55 17.04
CA SER A 51 15.65 16.87 16.17
C SER A 51 15.42 16.40 14.73
N VAL A 52 14.84 15.21 14.53
CA VAL A 52 14.51 14.69 13.19
C VAL A 52 13.50 15.60 12.48
N PHE A 53 12.49 16.08 13.20
CA PHE A 53 11.39 16.89 12.65
C PHE A 53 11.50 18.40 12.91
N ALA A 54 12.65 18.91 13.36
CA ALA A 54 12.81 20.32 13.77
C ALA A 54 12.35 21.37 12.74
N ASN A 55 12.42 21.05 11.45
CA ASN A 55 12.00 21.92 10.35
C ASN A 55 10.63 21.53 9.73
N ASN A 56 10.02 20.44 10.20
CA ASN A 56 8.86 19.78 9.61
C ASN A 56 7.85 19.38 10.72
N GLU A 57 7.62 20.27 11.70
CA GLU A 57 6.79 19.97 12.87
C GLU A 57 5.34 19.60 12.50
N SER A 58 4.80 20.15 11.40
CA SER A 58 3.48 19.78 10.89
C SER A 58 3.39 18.31 10.47
N GLN A 59 4.47 17.73 9.92
CA GLN A 59 4.51 16.33 9.49
C GLN A 59 4.75 15.36 10.65
N LYS A 60 5.31 15.85 11.76
CA LYS A 60 5.72 15.02 12.90
C LYS A 60 4.55 14.26 13.52
N GLN A 61 3.44 14.93 13.78
CA GLN A 61 2.29 14.29 14.44
C GLN A 61 1.62 13.27 13.53
N ASP A 62 1.44 13.61 12.25
CA ASP A 62 0.91 12.68 11.25
C ASP A 62 1.82 11.46 11.09
N TYR A 63 3.13 11.68 11.05
CA TYR A 63 4.11 10.60 10.97
C TYR A 63 4.04 9.69 12.20
N ILE A 64 4.11 10.25 13.41
CA ILE A 64 4.05 9.49 14.66
C ILE A 64 2.73 8.71 14.74
N SER A 65 1.60 9.34 14.43
CA SER A 65 0.28 8.69 14.45
C SER A 65 0.21 7.51 13.47
N ASN A 66 0.74 7.69 12.25
CA ASN A 66 0.80 6.63 11.25
C ASN A 66 1.71 5.46 11.67
N GLN A 67 2.70 5.69 12.53
CA GLN A 67 3.61 4.65 13.02
C GLN A 67 3.07 3.88 14.22
N ILE A 68 2.41 4.56 15.16
CA ILE A 68 1.83 3.93 16.36
C ILE A 68 0.68 2.98 15.99
N ASN A 69 -0.04 3.28 14.90
CA ASN A 69 -1.21 2.51 14.46
C ASN A 69 -0.89 1.35 13.51
N GLN A 70 0.38 0.97 13.36
CA GLN A 70 0.77 -0.12 12.47
C GLN A 70 0.33 -1.49 13.01
N ASN A 71 -0.11 -2.37 12.11
CA ASN A 71 -0.47 -3.75 12.46
C ASN A 71 0.81 -4.58 12.71
N SER A 72 1.19 -4.72 13.99
CA SER A 72 2.41 -5.43 14.40
C SER A 72 2.49 -6.86 13.87
N SER A 73 1.38 -7.60 13.80
CA SER A 73 1.35 -8.96 13.26
C SER A 73 1.65 -8.99 11.76
N LYS A 74 1.11 -8.03 11.00
CA LYS A 74 1.40 -7.87 9.56
C LYS A 74 2.87 -7.52 9.35
N ILE A 75 3.37 -6.49 10.04
CA ILE A 75 4.78 -6.07 9.95
C ILE A 75 5.71 -7.22 10.32
N THR A 76 5.42 -7.93 11.42
CA THR A 76 6.22 -9.09 11.84
C THR A 76 6.27 -10.13 10.76
N SER A 77 5.12 -10.49 10.19
CA SER A 77 5.05 -11.54 9.17
C SER A 77 5.81 -11.12 7.92
N GLU A 78 5.54 -9.91 7.40
CA GLU A 78 6.20 -9.38 6.21
C GLU A 78 7.71 -9.25 6.38
N LEU A 79 8.18 -8.65 7.49
CA LEU A 79 9.61 -8.53 7.77
C LEU A 79 10.25 -9.88 8.06
N LYS A 80 9.61 -10.77 8.82
CA LYS A 80 10.15 -12.11 9.12
C LYS A 80 10.34 -12.91 7.85
N TYR A 81 9.34 -12.99 6.98
CA TYR A 81 9.46 -13.70 5.70
C TYR A 81 10.45 -12.99 4.76
N SER A 82 10.41 -11.65 4.71
CA SER A 82 11.35 -10.91 3.87
C SER A 82 12.79 -11.13 4.31
N LEU A 83 13.09 -11.14 5.61
CA LEU A 83 14.44 -11.41 6.13
C LEU A 83 14.89 -12.85 5.90
N ILE A 84 13.96 -13.80 5.73
CA ILE A 84 14.27 -15.19 5.35
C ILE A 84 14.73 -15.25 3.89
N PHE A 85 14.00 -14.60 2.99
CA PHE A 85 14.25 -14.69 1.54
C PHE A 85 15.30 -13.68 1.07
N ALA A 86 15.12 -12.42 1.42
CA ALA A 86 16.14 -11.40 1.29
C ALA A 86 16.93 -11.31 2.60
N ARG A 87 18.08 -11.97 2.62
CA ARG A 87 19.12 -11.42 3.49
C ARG A 87 19.68 -10.22 2.75
N PRO A 88 19.63 -9.00 3.32
CA PRO A 88 19.95 -7.74 2.61
C PRO A 88 21.43 -7.61 2.15
N TYR A 89 22.19 -8.70 2.25
CA TYR A 89 23.62 -8.85 1.96
C TYR A 89 23.87 -10.15 1.19
N PHE A 90 22.95 -10.62 0.34
CA PHE A 90 23.30 -11.65 -0.64
C PHE A 90 23.22 -11.07 -2.04
N ASN A 91 24.24 -11.40 -2.84
CA ASN A 91 24.24 -11.04 -4.24
C ASN A 91 23.15 -11.86 -4.95
N PHE A 92 22.38 -11.20 -5.81
CA PHE A 92 21.30 -11.85 -6.51
C PHE A 92 21.86 -12.76 -7.61
N SER A 93 21.79 -14.07 -7.43
CA SER A 93 21.84 -14.97 -8.60
C SER A 93 20.51 -14.87 -9.35
N ASN A 94 20.55 -14.90 -10.68
CA ASN A 94 19.38 -15.13 -11.51
C ASN A 94 18.95 -16.59 -11.37
N ASP A 95 18.31 -16.91 -10.24
CA ASP A 95 17.65 -18.20 -10.02
C ASP A 95 16.13 -18.01 -9.91
N GLN A 96 15.41 -19.11 -9.75
CA GLN A 96 13.95 -19.14 -9.65
C GLN A 96 13.35 -18.31 -8.50
N TYR A 97 14.16 -17.83 -7.55
CA TYR A 97 13.74 -17.01 -6.42
C TYR A 97 14.16 -15.53 -6.55
N TYR A 98 14.70 -15.12 -7.70
CA TYR A 98 15.18 -13.75 -7.95
C TYR A 98 14.12 -12.69 -7.58
N ASP A 99 12.91 -12.80 -8.11
CA ASP A 99 11.81 -11.86 -7.85
C ASP A 99 11.37 -11.87 -6.38
N THR A 100 11.33 -13.04 -5.75
CA THR A 100 11.01 -13.15 -4.32
C THR A 100 12.03 -12.41 -3.47
N ARG A 101 13.32 -12.52 -3.79
CA ARG A 101 14.38 -11.79 -3.08
C ARG A 101 14.32 -10.29 -3.36
N LEU A 102 14.05 -9.88 -4.60
CA LEU A 102 13.88 -8.46 -4.93
C LEU A 102 12.74 -7.84 -4.12
N ASN A 103 11.57 -8.49 -4.13
CA ASN A 103 10.39 -8.04 -3.37
C ASN A 103 10.64 -8.05 -1.86
N SER A 104 11.41 -9.01 -1.37
CA SER A 104 11.78 -9.08 0.04
C SER A 104 12.74 -7.96 0.44
N ASN A 105 13.73 -7.63 -0.39
CA ASN A 105 14.62 -6.48 -0.17
C ASN A 105 13.84 -5.17 -0.21
N TYR A 106 12.93 -5.02 -1.18
CA TYR A 106 12.03 -3.88 -1.27
C TYR A 106 11.22 -3.71 0.03
N THR A 107 10.64 -4.81 0.52
CA THR A 107 9.88 -4.83 1.77
C THR A 107 10.74 -4.38 2.95
N ILE A 108 11.93 -4.96 3.14
CA ILE A 108 12.87 -4.59 4.22
C ILE A 108 13.22 -3.10 4.16
N HIS A 109 13.63 -2.60 2.99
CA HIS A 109 14.01 -1.20 2.84
C HIS A 109 12.84 -0.24 2.99
N SER A 110 11.65 -0.62 2.52
CA SER A 110 10.43 0.15 2.75
C SER A 110 10.13 0.28 4.25
N TYR A 111 10.24 -0.80 5.02
CA TYR A 111 10.02 -0.77 6.48
C TYR A 111 11.09 0.04 7.21
N LEU A 112 12.37 -0.09 6.83
CA LEU A 112 13.45 0.72 7.42
C LEU A 112 13.33 2.21 7.11
N ALA A 113 12.74 2.56 5.97
CA ALA A 113 12.51 3.95 5.56
C ALA A 113 11.24 4.55 6.14
N LYS A 114 10.13 3.80 6.07
CA LYS A 114 8.79 4.28 6.40
C LYS A 114 8.33 3.89 7.79
N ASN A 115 8.98 2.93 8.45
CA ASN A 115 8.54 2.40 9.75
C ASN A 115 9.62 2.34 10.82
N TRP A 116 10.63 3.21 10.73
CA TRP A 116 11.73 3.22 11.68
C TRP A 116 11.27 3.48 13.12
N LEU A 117 10.24 4.30 13.36
CA LEU A 117 9.77 4.59 14.73
C LEU A 117 9.26 3.31 15.40
N PHE A 118 8.43 2.55 14.69
CA PHE A 118 7.95 1.24 15.13
C PHE A 118 9.11 0.27 15.39
N LEU A 119 10.12 0.26 14.52
CA LEU A 119 11.30 -0.60 14.69
C LEU A 119 12.12 -0.22 15.92
N LEU A 120 12.29 1.08 16.20
CA LEU A 120 12.97 1.55 17.41
C LEU A 120 12.17 1.25 18.68
N GLU A 121 10.84 1.35 18.62
CA GLU A 121 9.98 0.97 19.75
C GLU A 121 10.09 -0.52 20.09
N ASN A 122 10.40 -1.36 19.11
CA ASN A 122 10.54 -2.80 19.23
C ASN A 122 11.99 -3.26 19.07
N ILE A 123 12.96 -2.39 19.34
CA ILE A 123 14.38 -2.66 19.09
C ILE A 123 14.91 -3.87 19.89
N ASP A 124 14.34 -4.14 21.07
CA ASP A 124 14.65 -5.29 21.92
C ASP A 124 14.16 -6.63 21.34
N LYS A 125 13.25 -6.57 20.37
CA LYS A 125 12.74 -7.72 19.63
C LYS A 125 13.52 -8.00 18.35
N LEU A 126 14.39 -7.09 17.94
CA LEU A 126 15.26 -7.28 16.79
C LEU A 126 16.48 -8.09 17.19
N SER A 127 16.86 -9.04 16.34
CA SER A 127 18.08 -9.82 16.47
C SER A 127 19.00 -9.52 15.31
N PHE A 128 20.29 -9.37 15.62
CA PHE A 128 21.32 -9.07 14.65
C PHE A 128 22.32 -10.22 14.61
N ILE A 129 22.69 -10.66 13.42
CA ILE A 129 23.67 -11.72 13.20
C ILE A 129 25.03 -11.12 12.82
N PHE A 130 26.10 -11.71 13.32
CA PHE A 130 27.46 -11.29 13.02
C PHE A 130 27.71 -11.37 11.51
N ASN A 131 28.16 -10.26 10.93
CA ASN A 131 28.48 -10.14 9.53
C ASN A 131 29.94 -9.66 9.40
N PRO A 132 30.88 -10.57 9.05
CA PRO A 132 32.33 -10.36 9.07
C PRO A 132 32.81 -9.50 7.89
N TYR A 133 32.18 -8.34 7.74
CA TYR A 133 32.65 -7.23 6.92
C TYR A 133 32.43 -7.35 5.41
N LEU A 134 31.89 -8.46 4.92
CA LEU A 134 31.68 -8.69 3.49
C LEU A 134 30.23 -8.49 3.05
N THR A 135 30.05 -8.19 1.76
CA THR A 135 28.74 -8.07 1.10
C THR A 135 27.98 -9.39 0.98
N ARG A 136 28.61 -10.52 1.36
CA ARG A 136 28.04 -11.86 1.38
C ARG A 136 28.37 -12.52 2.71
N PHE A 137 27.43 -13.30 3.25
CA PHE A 137 27.74 -14.19 4.36
C PHE A 137 28.69 -15.27 3.84
N VAL A 138 29.99 -15.06 4.02
CA VAL A 138 30.93 -16.15 3.82
C VAL A 138 30.67 -17.11 4.97
N LYS A 139 30.40 -18.38 4.66
CA LYS A 139 30.31 -19.43 5.70
C LYS A 139 31.65 -19.60 6.43
N THR A 140 32.73 -19.19 5.77
CA THR A 140 34.14 -19.38 6.12
C THR A 140 35.00 -18.10 5.97
N PRO A 141 34.62 -16.92 6.51
CA PRO A 141 35.49 -15.75 6.50
C PRO A 141 36.48 -15.91 7.64
N ASN A 142 37.70 -16.37 7.34
CA ASN A 142 38.76 -16.68 8.32
C ASN A 142 38.21 -17.25 9.64
N GLU A 143 37.84 -18.55 9.63
CA GLU A 143 37.28 -19.29 10.77
C GLU A 143 37.95 -18.95 12.12
N ILE A 144 39.23 -18.62 12.08
CA ILE A 144 40.07 -18.26 13.23
C ILE A 144 39.52 -17.08 14.07
N GLU A 145 38.81 -16.10 13.52
CA GLU A 145 38.22 -15.00 14.31
C GLU A 145 36.71 -15.18 14.57
N ALA A 146 35.97 -15.75 13.62
CA ALA A 146 34.54 -16.01 13.79
C ALA A 146 34.25 -17.13 14.81
N GLU A 147 35.16 -18.11 14.98
CA GLU A 147 35.08 -19.13 16.04
C GLU A 147 35.35 -18.56 17.44
N LYS A 148 36.14 -17.47 17.54
CA LYS A 148 36.43 -16.81 18.81
C LYS A 148 35.25 -15.99 19.33
N LEU A 149 34.31 -15.62 18.46
CA LEU A 149 33.09 -14.92 18.85
C LEU A 149 32.08 -15.89 19.47
N LYS A 150 31.97 -15.85 20.81
CA LYS A 150 30.98 -16.64 21.58
C LYS A 150 29.55 -16.45 21.07
N ASN A 151 29.19 -15.25 20.63
CA ASN A 151 27.82 -14.89 20.25
C ASN A 151 27.76 -14.44 18.78
N LYS A 152 27.35 -15.37 17.91
CA LYS A 152 27.07 -15.09 16.49
C LYS A 152 25.82 -14.22 16.29
N THR A 153 24.94 -14.15 17.30
CA THR A 153 23.75 -13.30 17.28
C THR A 153 23.71 -12.43 18.53
N ILE A 154 23.32 -11.18 18.39
CA ILE A 154 23.14 -10.23 19.49
C ILE A 154 21.76 -9.58 19.42
N LYS A 155 21.30 -9.11 20.58
CA LYS A 155 20.09 -8.28 20.73
C LYS A 155 20.47 -7.00 21.45
N ILE A 156 19.64 -5.97 21.27
CA ILE A 156 19.66 -4.77 22.10
C ILE A 156 18.79 -5.06 23.32
N LEU A 157 19.32 -4.87 24.52
CA LEU A 157 18.59 -5.22 25.75
C LEU A 157 17.90 -4.00 26.35
N ASN A 158 18.55 -2.84 26.29
CA ASN A 158 18.00 -1.58 26.72
C ASN A 158 17.45 -0.81 25.52
N THR A 159 16.15 -0.50 25.55
CA THR A 159 15.50 0.30 24.52
C THR A 159 15.83 1.80 24.62
N ASN A 160 16.39 2.24 25.76
CA ASN A 160 16.90 3.60 25.89
C ASN A 160 18.24 3.73 25.15
N PHE A 161 18.42 4.85 24.46
CA PHE A 161 19.65 5.17 23.75
C PHE A 161 20.03 6.64 23.93
N ASP A 162 21.33 6.90 23.77
CA ASP A 162 21.84 8.23 23.46
C ASP A 162 21.98 8.36 21.93
N PHE A 163 22.12 9.57 21.41
CA PHE A 163 22.40 9.75 19.99
C PHE A 163 23.44 10.84 19.73
N ILE A 164 24.19 10.66 18.65
CA ILE A 164 25.11 11.66 18.09
C ILE A 164 24.53 12.12 16.76
N LYS A 165 24.40 13.43 16.58
CA LYS A 165 23.94 14.07 15.34
C LYS A 165 25.15 14.59 14.55
N ILE A 166 25.21 14.28 13.27
CA ILE A 166 26.19 14.80 12.30
C ILE A 166 25.42 15.43 11.15
N ASP A 167 25.58 16.74 10.97
CA ASP A 167 25.08 17.43 9.80
C ASP A 167 26.11 17.28 8.67
N ARG A 168 25.69 16.67 7.55
CA ARG A 168 26.52 16.46 6.35
C ARG A 168 26.37 17.65 5.40
N GLU A 169 27.33 17.77 4.48
CA GLU A 169 27.31 18.80 3.44
C GLU A 169 26.02 18.69 2.57
N GLN A 170 25.47 19.85 2.18
CA GLN A 170 24.15 20.00 1.56
C GLN A 170 24.15 19.84 0.03
N ASP A 171 25.18 19.21 -0.53
CA ASP A 171 25.52 19.27 -1.96
C ASP A 171 24.41 18.72 -2.87
N GLN A 172 23.57 17.83 -2.35
CA GLN A 172 22.49 17.16 -3.09
C GLN A 172 21.11 17.33 -2.45
N PHE A 173 21.05 17.75 -1.17
CA PHE A 173 19.81 17.87 -0.41
C PHE A 173 19.92 19.07 0.52
N GLU A 174 18.85 19.86 0.62
CA GLU A 174 18.77 20.98 1.58
C GLU A 174 18.95 20.50 3.02
N LYS A 175 18.53 19.27 3.31
CA LYS A 175 18.76 18.59 4.58
C LYS A 175 19.50 17.29 4.34
N ASN A 176 20.59 17.07 5.06
CA ASN A 176 21.33 15.82 5.08
C ASN A 176 21.98 15.64 6.45
N THR A 177 21.28 14.95 7.35
CA THR A 177 21.72 14.74 8.73
C THR A 177 21.77 13.25 9.01
N VAL A 178 22.84 12.80 9.64
CA VAL A 178 22.99 11.42 10.13
C VAL A 178 22.93 11.41 11.65
N TYR A 179 22.22 10.43 12.19
CA TYR A 179 22.12 10.15 13.60
C TYR A 179 22.73 8.77 13.87
N TYR A 180 23.53 8.68 14.92
CA TYR A 180 24.03 7.42 15.45
C TYR A 180 23.35 7.16 16.78
N LEU A 181 22.44 6.19 16.81
CA LEU A 181 21.71 5.76 17.99
C LEU A 181 22.56 4.74 18.76
N ILE A 182 22.80 5.01 20.04
CA ILE A 182 23.77 4.32 20.87
C ILE A 182 23.03 3.54 21.95
N PHE A 183 22.89 2.23 21.73
CA PHE A 183 22.24 1.30 22.62
C PHE A 183 23.26 0.55 23.47
N ASP A 184 22.87 0.16 24.68
CA ASP A 184 23.69 -0.61 25.62
C ASP A 184 25.14 -0.06 25.76
N LYS A 185 25.30 1.25 25.57
CA LYS A 185 26.56 2.02 25.56
C LYS A 185 27.58 1.70 24.44
N ASN A 186 27.47 0.58 23.74
CA ASN A 186 28.47 0.15 22.75
C ASN A 186 27.90 -0.42 21.44
N LYS A 187 26.58 -0.33 21.23
CA LYS A 187 25.91 -0.75 19.99
C LYS A 187 25.41 0.47 19.24
N PHE A 188 25.88 0.68 18.02
CA PHE A 188 25.65 1.87 17.23
C PHE A 188 24.79 1.50 16.01
N LEU A 189 23.64 2.14 15.91
CA LEU A 189 22.71 2.00 14.79
C LEU A 189 22.62 3.34 14.05
N ARG A 190 22.88 3.33 12.75
CA ARG A 190 22.90 4.54 11.93
C ARG A 190 21.50 4.84 11.38
N PHE A 191 21.12 6.11 11.40
CA PHE A 191 19.84 6.61 10.92
C PHE A 191 20.05 7.89 10.11
N THR A 192 19.62 7.91 8.86
CA THR A 192 19.84 9.04 7.95
C THR A 192 18.54 9.80 7.72
N VAL A 193 18.61 11.12 7.74
CA VAL A 193 17.51 12.04 7.43
C VAL A 193 17.96 12.97 6.31
N PHE A 194 17.23 12.98 5.21
CA PHE A 194 17.57 13.82 4.07
C PHE A 194 16.33 14.29 3.30
N GLY A 195 16.47 15.28 2.43
CA GLY A 195 15.38 15.78 1.59
C GLY A 195 15.35 17.29 1.51
N THR A 196 14.16 17.82 1.21
CA THR A 196 13.88 19.27 1.14
C THR A 196 13.14 19.73 2.39
N LYS A 197 12.90 21.04 2.53
CA LYS A 197 12.01 21.57 3.58
C LYS A 197 10.59 21.00 3.51
N SER A 198 10.08 20.69 2.31
CA SER A 198 8.71 20.20 2.11
C SER A 198 8.58 18.68 2.21
N GLU A 199 9.63 17.92 1.88
CA GLU A 199 9.60 16.45 1.88
C GLU A 199 10.77 15.89 2.68
N LEU A 200 10.45 15.32 3.86
CA LEU A 200 11.42 14.66 4.72
C LEU A 200 11.50 13.16 4.40
N LYS A 201 12.70 12.69 4.08
CA LYS A 201 13.00 11.28 3.87
C LYS A 201 13.89 10.77 5.00
N THR A 202 13.61 9.55 5.45
CA THR A 202 14.32 8.92 6.56
C THR A 202 14.71 7.49 6.20
N LYS A 203 15.84 7.01 6.72
CA LYS A 203 16.28 5.62 6.56
C LYS A 203 17.01 5.13 7.79
N LEU A 204 16.50 4.09 8.43
CA LEU A 204 17.23 3.32 9.43
C LEU A 204 18.14 2.30 8.74
N ASP A 205 19.41 2.24 9.12
CA ASP A 205 20.30 1.22 8.59
C ASP A 205 20.04 -0.12 9.28
N TYR A 206 20.15 -1.21 8.54
CA TYR A 206 19.98 -2.56 9.08
C TYR A 206 21.30 -3.12 9.69
N ASN A 207 22.40 -2.38 9.57
CA ASN A 207 23.69 -2.73 10.15
C ASN A 207 23.86 -2.10 11.53
N LEU A 208 24.33 -2.90 12.48
CA LEU A 208 24.63 -2.53 13.85
C LEU A 208 26.14 -2.68 14.08
N PHE A 209 26.80 -1.61 14.47
CA PHE A 209 28.22 -1.65 14.84
C PHE A 209 28.35 -1.88 16.34
N TYR A 210 29.13 -2.88 16.74
CA TYR A 210 29.32 -3.27 18.14
C TYR A 210 30.79 -3.08 18.52
N LEU A 211 31.05 -2.20 19.49
CA LEU A 211 32.38 -2.02 20.09
C LEU A 211 32.58 -3.03 21.23
N ASN A 212 33.72 -3.73 21.21
CA ASN A 212 34.04 -4.71 22.26
C ASN A 212 34.24 -4.06 23.63
N GLU A 213 34.77 -2.84 23.61
CA GLU A 213 35.08 -2.06 24.79
C GLU A 213 34.30 -0.74 24.70
N GLU A 214 33.76 -0.30 25.83
CA GLU A 214 33.15 1.02 25.90
C GLU A 214 34.27 2.07 25.78
N ILE A 215 34.17 2.91 24.75
CA ILE A 215 35.12 4.00 24.56
C ILE A 215 34.61 5.28 25.25
N PRO A 216 35.49 6.08 25.87
CA PRO A 216 35.09 7.32 26.53
C PRO A 216 34.42 8.31 25.58
N ASP A 217 34.99 8.48 24.38
CA ASP A 217 34.48 9.39 23.36
C ASP A 217 33.89 8.61 22.18
N LYS A 218 32.57 8.50 22.21
CA LYS A 218 31.79 7.82 21.15
C LYS A 218 31.77 8.62 19.84
N PHE A 219 32.03 9.93 19.88
CA PHE A 219 32.08 10.77 18.69
C PHE A 219 33.25 10.42 17.78
N LEU A 220 34.42 10.06 18.34
CA LEU A 220 35.59 9.66 17.54
C LEU A 220 35.30 8.43 16.67
N PHE A 221 34.61 7.43 17.22
CA PHE A 221 34.21 6.25 16.46
C PHE A 221 33.20 6.61 15.37
N VAL A 222 32.16 7.35 15.72
CA VAL A 222 31.13 7.80 14.76
C VAL A 222 31.74 8.64 13.63
N ASN A 223 32.63 9.57 13.95
CA ASN A 223 33.34 10.39 12.97
C ASN A 223 34.25 9.55 12.05
N SER A 224 34.90 8.52 12.60
CA SER A 224 35.71 7.60 11.78
C SER A 224 34.86 6.82 10.75
N ILE A 225 33.65 6.40 11.13
CA ILE A 225 32.72 5.73 10.21
C ILE A 225 32.23 6.71 9.15
N GLU A 226 31.77 7.91 9.52
CA GLU A 226 31.26 8.87 8.54
C GLU A 226 32.32 9.37 7.55
N ASN A 227 33.58 9.56 7.99
CA ASN A 227 34.67 9.88 7.08
C ASN A 227 34.93 8.75 6.08
N TRP A 228 34.89 7.51 6.54
CA TRP A 228 35.01 6.34 5.66
C TRP A 228 33.84 6.25 4.67
N ILE A 229 32.59 6.48 5.12
CA ILE A 229 31.40 6.55 4.26
C ILE A 229 31.52 7.67 3.23
N LYS A 230 32.01 8.86 3.62
CA LYS A 230 32.25 9.98 2.69
C LYS A 230 33.22 9.58 1.59
N ASN A 231 34.36 8.96 1.95
CA ASN A 231 35.33 8.47 0.97
C ASN A 231 34.73 7.40 0.04
N LYS A 232 33.89 6.50 0.56
CA LYS A 232 33.17 5.51 -0.26
C LYS A 232 32.19 6.15 -1.25
N GLU A 233 31.45 7.17 -0.81
CA GLU A 233 30.54 7.92 -1.68
C GLU A 233 31.30 8.65 -2.79
N GLU A 234 32.43 9.28 -2.48
CA GLU A 234 33.31 9.93 -3.46
C GLU A 234 33.89 8.93 -4.47
N ASN A 235 34.33 7.76 -4.01
CA ASN A 235 34.84 6.71 -4.89
C ASN A 235 33.73 6.12 -5.78
N TYR A 236 32.52 5.95 -5.23
CA TYR A 236 31.35 5.53 -6.01
C TYR A 236 31.02 6.55 -7.10
N PHE A 237 31.04 7.83 -6.75
CA PHE A 237 30.84 8.93 -7.69
C PHE A 237 31.88 8.91 -8.82
N LYS A 238 33.18 8.83 -8.48
CA LYS A 238 34.28 8.75 -9.47
C LYS A 238 34.10 7.56 -10.40
N LYS A 239 33.76 6.38 -9.85
CA LYS A 239 33.53 5.17 -10.65
C LYS A 239 32.37 5.35 -11.62
N LYS A 240 31.23 5.87 -11.17
CA LYS A 240 30.07 6.16 -12.03
C LYS A 240 30.40 7.19 -13.11
N LEU A 241 31.21 8.19 -12.78
CA LEU A 241 31.65 9.20 -13.73
C LEU A 241 32.52 8.60 -14.84
N GLU A 242 33.49 7.75 -14.49
CA GLU A 242 34.31 7.06 -15.49
C GLU A 242 33.49 6.08 -16.33
N GLU A 243 32.60 5.28 -15.73
CA GLU A 243 31.69 4.38 -16.47
C GLU A 243 30.81 5.17 -17.45
N ALA A 244 30.25 6.31 -17.03
CA ALA A 244 29.43 7.15 -17.89
C ALA A 244 30.25 7.78 -19.03
N ARG A 245 31.51 8.18 -18.75
CA ARG A 245 32.44 8.71 -19.76
C ARG A 245 32.80 7.67 -20.80
N GLU A 246 33.13 6.44 -20.37
CA GLU A 246 33.43 5.32 -21.27
C GLU A 246 32.21 4.99 -22.15
N ASN A 247 31.02 4.84 -21.56
CA ASN A 247 29.80 4.56 -22.31
C ASN A 247 29.47 5.66 -23.32
N LEU A 248 29.63 6.94 -22.96
CA LEU A 248 29.40 8.06 -23.87
C LEU A 248 30.40 8.05 -25.04
N LYS A 249 31.66 7.73 -24.77
CA LYS A 249 32.70 7.59 -25.80
C LYS A 249 32.38 6.44 -26.75
N ASP A 250 32.03 5.28 -26.22
CA ASP A 250 31.69 4.10 -27.04
C ASP A 250 30.49 4.38 -27.95
N GLN A 251 29.43 5.02 -27.43
CA GLN A 251 28.25 5.41 -28.21
C GLN A 251 28.58 6.43 -29.30
N PHE A 252 29.50 7.36 -29.01
CA PHE A 252 29.96 8.34 -29.99
C PHE A 252 30.76 7.67 -31.12
N GLU A 253 31.76 6.84 -30.79
CA GLU A 253 32.60 6.14 -31.78
C GLU A 253 31.79 5.18 -32.65
N GLU A 254 30.82 4.47 -32.07
CA GLU A 254 29.93 3.59 -32.83
C GLU A 254 29.12 4.37 -33.88
N LYS A 255 28.49 5.48 -33.48
CA LYS A 255 27.69 6.32 -34.40
C LYS A 255 28.55 7.05 -35.41
N LYS A 256 29.73 7.51 -34.99
CA LYS A 256 30.72 8.14 -35.89
C LYS A 256 31.12 7.18 -36.99
N LYS A 257 31.49 5.93 -36.65
CA LYS A 257 31.83 4.89 -37.63
C LYS A 257 30.69 4.60 -38.60
N GLN A 258 29.45 4.57 -38.12
CA GLN A 258 28.27 4.39 -38.98
C GLN A 258 28.11 5.54 -39.99
N LEU A 259 28.33 6.79 -39.57
CA LEU A 259 28.26 7.96 -40.46
C LEU A 259 29.44 8.00 -41.43
N GLU A 260 30.66 7.69 -40.98
CA GLU A 260 31.85 7.61 -41.84
C GLU A 260 31.69 6.54 -42.92
N ASN A 261 31.15 5.37 -42.59
CA ASN A 261 30.85 4.32 -43.57
C ASN A 261 29.80 4.76 -44.60
N LYS A 262 28.81 5.57 -44.20
CA LYS A 262 27.83 6.14 -45.15
C LYS A 262 28.47 7.14 -46.10
N ILE A 263 29.43 7.92 -45.60
CA ILE A 263 30.19 8.87 -46.42
C ILE A 263 31.09 8.11 -47.40
N SER A 264 31.81 7.06 -46.97
CA SER A 264 32.73 6.31 -47.83
C SER A 264 32.04 5.50 -48.92
N ASN A 265 30.84 4.96 -48.64
CA ASN A 265 30.08 4.17 -49.61
C ASN A 265 29.32 5.04 -50.64
N SER A 266 29.26 6.36 -50.43
CA SER A 266 28.68 7.31 -51.38
C SER A 266 29.60 7.58 -52.60
N ASP A 267 30.88 7.20 -52.51
CA ASP A 267 31.91 7.47 -53.53
C ASP A 267 32.25 6.24 -54.40
N SER A 268 31.62 5.09 -54.14
CA SER A 268 31.89 3.82 -54.84
C SER A 268 30.62 3.19 -55.42
N ASP A 269 29.96 3.91 -56.33
CA ASP A 269 29.06 3.30 -57.31
C ASP A 269 29.85 3.10 -58.61
N ASP A 270 30.72 2.08 -58.60
CA ASP A 270 31.04 1.28 -59.77
C ASP A 270 31.35 -0.14 -59.30
N GLU A 271 30.44 -1.05 -59.66
CA GLU A 271 30.56 -2.50 -59.78
C GLU A 271 30.38 -3.41 -58.53
N ASP A 272 29.38 -4.27 -58.71
CA ASP A 272 29.17 -5.62 -58.19
C ASP A 272 28.45 -5.84 -56.84
N GLU A 273 27.18 -6.26 -57.00
CA GLU A 273 26.39 -7.03 -56.04
C GLU A 273 27.13 -8.32 -55.66
N ASP A 274 27.90 -8.31 -54.57
CA ASP A 274 28.39 -9.53 -53.92
C ASP A 274 27.73 -9.71 -52.54
N GLU A 275 27.13 -10.89 -52.37
CA GLU A 275 26.28 -11.31 -51.27
C GLU A 275 26.90 -11.07 -49.86
N SER A 276 26.16 -10.29 -49.06
CA SER A 276 26.09 -10.29 -47.59
C SER A 276 27.32 -10.76 -46.81
N ASN A 277 28.18 -9.81 -46.44
CA ASN A 277 29.33 -10.02 -45.55
C ASN A 277 29.10 -9.46 -44.13
N ASP A 278 27.85 -9.36 -43.69
CA ASP A 278 27.51 -8.81 -42.38
C ASP A 278 27.85 -9.77 -41.23
N CYS A 279 28.46 -9.20 -40.18
CA CYS A 279 28.74 -9.89 -38.92
C CYS A 279 27.41 -10.15 -38.19
N THR A 280 26.91 -11.39 -38.30
CA THR A 280 25.72 -11.88 -37.59
C THR A 280 26.12 -12.90 -36.53
N ILE A 281 25.16 -13.24 -35.64
CA ILE A 281 25.35 -14.29 -34.62
C ILE A 281 25.71 -15.64 -35.26
N GLU A 282 25.31 -15.86 -36.51
CA GLU A 282 25.51 -17.10 -37.26
C GLU A 282 26.90 -17.18 -37.92
N ASN A 283 27.65 -16.07 -37.98
CA ASN A 283 28.96 -15.97 -38.66
C ASN A 283 30.00 -15.22 -37.80
N LEU A 284 30.16 -15.68 -36.56
CA LEU A 284 31.03 -15.06 -35.55
C LEU A 284 32.49 -14.91 -35.98
N ASP A 285 32.99 -15.81 -36.82
CA ASP A 285 34.34 -15.81 -37.42
C ASP A 285 34.62 -14.63 -38.36
N LYS A 286 33.57 -13.98 -38.88
CA LYS A 286 33.70 -12.74 -39.66
C LYS A 286 33.65 -11.48 -38.78
N CYS A 287 33.35 -11.60 -37.49
CA CYS A 287 33.27 -10.49 -36.56
C CYS A 287 34.64 -10.12 -35.98
N SER A 288 34.92 -8.81 -35.87
CA SER A 288 36.09 -8.34 -35.14
C SER A 288 36.04 -8.74 -33.65
N GLU A 289 37.20 -8.79 -32.98
CA GLU A 289 37.27 -9.21 -31.57
C GLU A 289 36.42 -8.31 -30.64
N ALA A 290 36.29 -7.02 -30.95
CA ALA A 290 35.42 -6.09 -30.23
C ALA A 290 33.92 -6.40 -30.45
N GLN A 291 33.51 -6.70 -31.69
CA GLN A 291 32.13 -7.10 -32.00
C GLN A 291 31.77 -8.44 -31.37
N ARG A 292 32.70 -9.40 -31.33
CA ARG A 292 32.52 -10.67 -30.60
C ARG A 292 32.30 -10.42 -29.11
N LYS A 293 33.15 -9.61 -28.47
CA LYS A 293 32.99 -9.25 -27.05
C LYS A 293 31.66 -8.54 -26.79
N PHE A 294 31.21 -7.68 -27.70
CA PHE A 294 29.91 -7.02 -27.61
C PHE A 294 28.74 -7.99 -27.77
N LEU A 295 28.75 -8.86 -28.80
CA LEU A 295 27.71 -9.87 -29.01
C LEU A 295 27.65 -10.88 -27.86
N GLU A 296 28.79 -11.32 -27.35
CA GLU A 296 28.87 -12.19 -26.17
C GLU A 296 28.37 -11.50 -24.89
N LYS A 297 28.68 -10.21 -24.69
CA LYS A 297 28.19 -9.41 -23.56
C LYS A 297 26.68 -9.16 -23.67
N THR A 298 26.18 -8.97 -24.89
CA THR A 298 24.75 -8.76 -25.19
C THR A 298 23.94 -10.04 -25.03
N LEU A 299 24.49 -11.21 -25.43
CA LEU A 299 23.88 -12.53 -25.26
C LEU A 299 23.89 -13.00 -23.80
N ARG A 300 24.97 -12.73 -23.05
CA ARG A 300 24.98 -12.95 -21.59
C ARG A 300 24.00 -12.03 -20.85
N GLY A 301 23.65 -10.89 -21.44
CA GLY A 301 22.60 -9.99 -20.94
C GLY A 301 21.17 -10.32 -21.39
N ARG A 302 20.98 -11.18 -22.40
CA ARG A 302 19.66 -11.45 -23.03
C ARG A 302 19.14 -12.89 -22.93
N SER A 303 19.76 -13.77 -22.15
CA SER A 303 19.19 -15.09 -21.82
C SER A 303 17.96 -15.03 -20.87
N ALA A 304 17.11 -14.01 -21.00
CA ALA A 304 15.80 -13.91 -20.37
C ALA A 304 14.98 -12.77 -21.00
N PHE A 305 14.56 -12.91 -22.26
CA PHE A 305 13.34 -12.23 -22.74
C PHE A 305 12.66 -13.15 -23.75
N VAL A 306 11.80 -14.01 -23.20
CA VAL A 306 10.73 -14.66 -23.95
C VAL A 306 9.76 -13.56 -24.40
N SER A 307 9.34 -13.69 -25.66
CA SER A 307 8.37 -12.87 -26.37
C SER A 307 7.13 -12.53 -25.54
N GLU A 308 6.84 -11.24 -25.40
CA GLU A 308 5.48 -10.75 -25.29
C GLU A 308 5.29 -9.64 -26.33
N THR A 309 4.52 -9.98 -27.35
CA THR A 309 4.00 -9.10 -28.39
C THR A 309 3.20 -7.95 -27.79
N VAL A 310 3.75 -6.75 -27.81
CA VAL A 310 2.97 -5.51 -27.73
C VAL A 310 2.75 -5.03 -29.16
N LYS A 311 1.51 -5.17 -29.63
CA LYS A 311 1.02 -4.56 -30.86
C LYS A 311 1.08 -3.04 -30.70
N THR A 312 1.98 -2.40 -31.44
CA THR A 312 1.94 -0.96 -31.72
C THR A 312 0.81 -0.69 -32.72
N THR A 313 -0.21 0.06 -32.29
CA THR A 313 -1.25 0.64 -33.14
C THR A 313 -0.66 1.79 -33.94
N ASN A 314 -0.78 1.70 -35.27
CA ASN A 314 -0.52 2.77 -36.22
C ASN A 314 -1.64 3.81 -36.15
N PHE A 315 -1.24 5.09 -36.13
CA PHE A 315 -2.05 6.23 -36.56
C PHE A 315 -1.88 6.36 -38.08
N GLN A 316 -2.98 6.25 -38.82
CA GLN A 316 -3.13 6.82 -40.16
C GLN A 316 -4.51 7.48 -40.22
N ASP A 317 -4.49 8.70 -40.74
CA ASP A 317 -5.65 9.52 -41.07
C ASP A 317 -6.48 8.88 -42.18
N GLU A 318 -7.81 8.86 -42.02
CA GLU A 318 -8.76 8.89 -43.13
C GLU A 318 -9.88 9.88 -42.81
N GLU A 319 -10.12 10.74 -43.79
CA GLU A 319 -11.12 11.80 -43.82
C GLU A 319 -12.54 11.27 -44.12
N VAL A 320 -13.51 11.84 -43.40
CA VAL A 320 -14.84 12.32 -43.85
C VAL A 320 -15.86 11.31 -44.43
N GLU A 321 -16.99 11.15 -43.73
CA GLU A 321 -18.30 11.54 -44.30
C GLU A 321 -19.37 11.83 -43.22
N ASN A 322 -20.22 12.81 -43.56
CA ASN A 322 -21.19 13.55 -42.74
C ASN A 322 -22.39 12.73 -42.22
N SER A 323 -22.98 13.15 -41.09
CA SER A 323 -24.36 13.70 -41.06
C SER A 323 -24.82 14.11 -39.65
N ASP A 324 -25.16 15.39 -39.53
CA ASP A 324 -26.29 15.99 -38.82
C ASP A 324 -26.88 15.32 -37.56
N SER A 325 -26.83 16.03 -36.42
CA SER A 325 -28.00 16.84 -35.98
C SER A 325 -27.85 17.40 -34.56
N ASN A 326 -27.89 18.74 -34.50
CA ASN A 326 -28.65 19.62 -33.61
C ASN A 326 -28.62 19.49 -32.07
N ASN A 327 -28.33 20.68 -31.49
CA ASN A 327 -28.94 21.32 -30.32
C ASN A 327 -28.58 20.76 -28.94
N SER A 328 -28.27 21.57 -27.92
CA SER A 328 -28.49 23.01 -27.73
C SER A 328 -27.74 23.49 -26.48
N ASP A 329 -27.30 24.73 -26.57
CA ASP A 329 -27.38 25.79 -25.54
C ASP A 329 -26.45 25.80 -24.32
N ASN A 330 -25.66 26.89 -24.35
CA ASN A 330 -25.49 27.92 -23.32
C ASN A 330 -24.65 27.56 -22.08
N SER A 331 -23.73 28.41 -21.61
CA SER A 331 -23.39 29.79 -21.95
C SER A 331 -22.18 30.20 -21.10
N ASN A 332 -21.33 31.08 -21.67
CA ASN A 332 -20.60 32.21 -21.08
C ASN A 332 -19.81 32.00 -19.76
N ASP A 333 -18.59 32.49 -19.59
CA ASP A 333 -18.12 33.80 -20.02
C ASP A 333 -16.58 33.89 -20.02
N SER A 334 -16.15 34.83 -20.85
CA SER A 334 -14.85 35.42 -21.11
C SER A 334 -13.94 35.70 -19.88
N ASP A 335 -12.61 35.56 -20.04
CA ASP A 335 -11.78 36.75 -20.26
C ASP A 335 -10.32 36.50 -20.71
N SER A 336 -9.90 37.47 -21.52
CA SER A 336 -8.67 37.73 -22.29
C SER A 336 -7.27 37.55 -21.65
N LYS A 337 -6.26 37.20 -22.49
CA LYS A 337 -5.14 38.10 -22.89
C LYS A 337 -4.07 37.49 -23.83
N ASN A 338 -3.92 38.17 -24.98
CA ASN A 338 -2.69 38.59 -25.69
C ASN A 338 -1.61 37.60 -26.17
N GLN A 339 -1.43 37.49 -27.50
CA GLN A 339 -0.35 38.13 -28.30
C GLN A 339 -0.41 37.60 -29.75
N GLU A 340 -0.85 38.41 -30.71
CA GLU A 340 -0.04 39.27 -31.62
C GLU A 340 0.75 38.52 -32.73
N ASN A 341 0.15 38.58 -33.92
CA ASN A 341 0.70 38.95 -35.23
C ASN A 341 1.99 38.29 -35.77
N SER A 342 1.83 37.57 -36.89
CA SER A 342 2.27 38.13 -38.18
C SER A 342 1.50 37.50 -39.33
N THR A 343 0.91 38.38 -40.14
CA THR A 343 0.21 38.10 -41.39
C THR A 343 1.19 38.47 -42.50
N GLU A 344 1.45 37.57 -43.44
CA GLU A 344 1.82 38.00 -44.79
C GLU A 344 1.28 37.01 -45.83
N SER A 345 0.67 37.62 -46.84
CA SER A 345 -0.17 37.09 -47.91
C SER A 345 0.63 36.47 -49.06
N SER A 346 0.02 35.52 -49.79
CA SER A 346 -0.19 35.49 -51.27
C SER A 346 -0.47 34.04 -51.69
N GLN A 347 -1.69 33.67 -52.10
CA GLN A 347 -2.22 33.67 -53.48
C GLN A 347 -1.56 32.67 -54.47
N ASP A 348 -2.36 31.66 -54.83
CA ASP A 348 -2.51 30.93 -56.11
C ASP A 348 -1.28 30.39 -56.88
N ARG A 349 -1.24 29.04 -57.02
CA ARG A 349 -1.07 28.23 -58.26
C ARG A 349 -0.98 26.74 -57.90
N SER A 350 -2.01 25.93 -58.16
CA SER A 350 -2.21 25.08 -59.36
C SER A 350 -1.26 23.89 -59.48
N ASP A 351 -1.84 22.68 -59.39
CA ASP A 351 -1.51 21.41 -60.05
C ASP A 351 -0.09 21.20 -60.59
N SER A 352 0.62 20.20 -60.03
CA SER A 352 1.48 19.28 -60.80
C SER A 352 1.97 18.11 -59.94
N GLU A 353 1.56 16.91 -60.37
CA GLU A 353 2.37 15.71 -60.60
C GLU A 353 3.41 15.25 -59.56
N GLN A 354 3.21 13.99 -59.13
CA GLN A 354 4.25 13.11 -58.60
C GLN A 354 5.50 13.13 -59.49
N VAL A 355 6.61 13.64 -58.96
CA VAL A 355 7.96 13.44 -59.50
C VAL A 355 8.81 12.79 -58.41
N ASN A 356 9.15 11.51 -58.63
CA ASN A 356 10.27 10.85 -57.98
C ASN A 356 11.52 11.69 -58.27
N SER A 357 12.09 12.32 -57.24
CA SER A 357 13.44 12.88 -57.33
C SER A 357 14.42 11.84 -56.79
N GLU A 358 15.21 11.27 -57.70
CA GLU A 358 16.51 10.71 -57.37
C GLU A 358 17.32 11.84 -56.72
N LYS A 359 17.43 11.82 -55.38
CA LYS A 359 18.40 12.66 -54.67
C LYS A 359 19.78 12.26 -55.16
N SER A 360 20.56 13.23 -55.64
CA SER A 360 21.93 12.97 -56.07
C SER A 360 22.78 12.45 -54.91
N ASN A 361 23.73 11.55 -55.15
CA ASN A 361 24.67 11.05 -54.14
C ASN A 361 25.36 12.20 -53.38
N THR A 362 25.58 13.34 -54.05
CA THR A 362 26.11 14.59 -53.47
C THR A 362 25.28 15.14 -52.30
N ASP A 363 23.95 15.01 -52.34
CA ASP A 363 23.06 15.53 -51.30
C ASP A 363 23.10 14.64 -50.04
N GLN A 364 23.28 13.32 -50.22
CA GLN A 364 23.39 12.37 -49.10
C GLN A 364 24.72 12.50 -48.36
N GLU A 365 25.82 12.71 -49.09
CA GLU A 365 27.13 12.93 -48.49
C GLU A 365 27.17 14.23 -47.67
N THR A 366 26.54 15.29 -48.20
CA THR A 366 26.44 16.59 -47.51
C THR A 366 25.62 16.49 -46.22
N GLU A 367 24.53 15.73 -46.25
CA GLU A 367 23.69 15.45 -45.07
C GLU A 367 24.47 14.64 -44.01
N ALA A 368 25.18 13.58 -44.40
CA ALA A 368 25.96 12.76 -43.47
C ALA A 368 27.14 13.53 -42.82
N LYS A 369 27.79 14.44 -43.54
CA LYS A 369 28.83 15.34 -42.99
C LYS A 369 28.26 16.32 -41.97
N SER A 370 27.08 16.88 -42.25
CA SER A 370 26.35 17.75 -41.31
C SER A 370 25.98 16.98 -40.03
N ASP A 371 25.48 15.76 -40.18
CA ASP A 371 25.13 14.88 -39.06
C ASP A 371 26.35 14.52 -38.20
N LEU A 372 27.51 14.29 -38.82
CA LEU A 372 28.75 14.02 -38.09
C LEU A 372 29.19 15.24 -37.25
N ALA A 373 29.13 16.44 -37.82
CA ALA A 373 29.44 17.67 -37.08
C ALA A 373 28.45 17.92 -35.93
N ASN A 374 27.17 17.64 -36.14
CA ASN A 374 26.14 17.71 -35.10
C ASN A 374 26.38 16.67 -34.00
N LEU A 375 26.79 15.45 -34.36
CA LEU A 375 27.14 14.38 -33.42
C LEU A 375 28.34 14.78 -32.55
N GLU A 376 29.39 15.36 -33.13
CA GLU A 376 30.56 15.86 -32.40
C GLU A 376 30.19 16.98 -31.43
N LYS A 377 29.38 17.96 -31.89
CA LYS A 377 28.88 19.05 -31.04
C LYS A 377 28.05 18.51 -29.87
N LYS A 378 27.19 17.53 -30.13
CA LYS A 378 26.40 16.86 -29.09
C LYS A 378 27.29 16.12 -28.09
N TYR A 379 28.29 15.37 -28.55
CA TYR A 379 29.23 14.66 -27.68
C TYR A 379 29.98 15.63 -26.74
N GLN A 380 30.46 16.76 -27.25
CA GLN A 380 31.13 17.77 -26.43
C GLN A 380 30.17 18.40 -25.40
N SER A 381 28.93 18.67 -25.78
CA SER A 381 27.88 19.15 -24.87
C SER A 381 27.56 18.13 -23.77
N ASP A 382 27.42 16.85 -24.14
CA ASP A 382 27.13 15.77 -23.20
C ASP A 382 28.30 15.53 -22.24
N LEU A 383 29.54 15.66 -22.73
CA LEU A 383 30.76 15.54 -21.93
C LEU A 383 30.91 16.71 -20.94
N ALA A 384 30.56 17.93 -21.35
CA ALA A 384 30.55 19.10 -20.46
C ALA A 384 29.52 18.98 -19.33
N ASN A 385 28.39 18.32 -19.58
CA ASN A 385 27.30 18.13 -18.60
C ASN A 385 27.37 16.77 -17.86
N LEU A 386 28.38 15.95 -18.15
CA LEU A 386 28.45 14.57 -17.66
C LEU A 386 28.46 14.48 -16.12
N GLU A 387 29.22 15.36 -15.47
CA GLU A 387 29.34 15.38 -14.02
C GLU A 387 27.98 15.69 -13.35
N GLU A 388 27.24 16.66 -13.87
CA GLU A 388 25.91 17.04 -13.39
C GLU A 388 24.90 15.90 -13.62
N ASN A 389 24.94 15.26 -14.79
CA ASN A 389 24.09 14.12 -15.10
C ASN A 389 24.33 12.95 -14.13
N VAL A 390 25.59 12.63 -13.80
CA VAL A 390 25.92 11.59 -12.82
C VAL A 390 25.49 11.99 -11.41
N LYS A 391 25.67 13.26 -11.01
CA LYS A 391 25.14 13.78 -9.73
C LYS A 391 23.63 13.61 -9.64
N LYS A 392 22.90 13.93 -10.71
CA LYS A 392 21.44 13.77 -10.79
C LYS A 392 21.02 12.30 -10.71
N GLN A 393 21.72 11.40 -11.41
CA GLN A 393 21.48 9.96 -11.33
C GLN A 393 21.68 9.43 -9.90
N ILE A 394 22.76 9.82 -9.23
CA ILE A 394 23.01 9.40 -7.83
C ILE A 394 21.98 9.99 -6.88
N SER A 395 21.52 11.23 -7.11
CA SER A 395 20.43 11.82 -6.33
C SER A 395 19.11 11.04 -6.50
N LEU A 396 18.79 10.58 -7.72
CA LEU A 396 17.66 9.68 -7.98
C LEU A 396 17.83 8.35 -7.25
N GLU A 397 19.01 7.72 -7.33
CA GLU A 397 19.33 6.49 -6.59
C GLU A 397 19.17 6.68 -5.06
N LYS A 398 19.60 7.82 -4.50
CA LYS A 398 19.39 8.11 -3.07
C LYS A 398 17.91 8.32 -2.72
N ASN A 399 17.15 8.92 -3.63
CA ASN A 399 15.72 9.20 -3.45
C ASN A 399 14.84 7.95 -3.54
N GLU A 400 15.23 6.91 -4.28
CA GLU A 400 14.52 5.64 -4.37
C GLU A 400 14.72 4.75 -3.14
N LEU A 401 14.33 5.24 -1.96
CA LEU A 401 14.55 4.59 -0.66
C LEU A 401 14.13 3.11 -0.56
N THR A 402 13.12 2.72 -1.32
CA THR A 402 12.50 1.38 -1.28
C THR A 402 13.13 0.40 -2.27
N LYS A 403 13.78 0.87 -3.35
CA LYS A 403 14.40 0.03 -4.38
C LYS A 403 15.92 0.10 -4.34
N SER A 404 16.45 1.24 -3.94
CA SER A 404 17.87 1.52 -3.94
C SER A 404 18.54 1.05 -2.67
N ASN A 405 19.56 0.23 -2.88
CA ASN A 405 20.49 -0.16 -1.86
C ASN A 405 21.61 0.87 -1.67
N PHE A 406 21.54 2.11 -2.16
CA PHE A 406 22.68 3.06 -2.10
C PHE A 406 23.36 3.11 -0.70
N PHE A 407 22.63 3.54 0.33
CA PHE A 407 23.15 3.65 1.71
C PHE A 407 23.55 2.29 2.30
N THR A 408 22.78 1.27 1.94
CA THR A 408 22.99 -0.13 2.32
C THR A 408 24.31 -0.67 1.75
N ASN A 409 24.56 -0.43 0.46
CA ASN A 409 25.69 -0.94 -0.30
C ASN A 409 26.97 -0.29 0.17
N ILE A 410 26.95 1.02 0.38
CA ILE A 410 28.12 1.76 0.89
C ILE A 410 28.56 1.23 2.24
N THR A 411 27.62 0.87 3.12
CA THR A 411 27.93 0.34 4.46
C THR A 411 28.00 -1.18 4.53
N SER A 412 27.72 -1.89 3.43
CA SER A 412 27.64 -3.35 3.39
C SER A 412 29.01 -4.04 3.36
N ASP A 413 29.99 -3.45 2.69
CA ASP A 413 31.38 -3.93 2.68
C ASP A 413 32.22 -2.95 3.48
N ILE A 414 32.72 -3.39 4.63
CA ILE A 414 33.58 -2.57 5.48
C ILE A 414 34.98 -3.16 5.59
N SER A 415 35.33 -4.09 4.71
CA SER A 415 36.62 -4.78 4.74
C SER A 415 37.82 -3.83 4.58
N ASP A 416 37.63 -2.69 3.93
CA ASP A 416 38.64 -1.64 3.77
C ASP A 416 38.57 -0.55 4.85
N PHE A 417 37.65 -0.66 5.82
CA PHE A 417 37.53 0.30 6.90
C PHE A 417 38.60 0.07 7.97
N GLN A 418 39.66 0.89 7.91
CA GLN A 418 40.74 0.88 8.90
C GLN A 418 40.34 1.71 10.13
N SER A 419 39.48 1.15 10.98
CA SER A 419 39.13 1.81 12.24
C SER A 419 40.26 1.71 13.27
N PRO A 420 40.56 2.79 14.02
CA PRO A 420 41.46 2.70 15.18
C PRO A 420 40.81 1.93 16.35
N PHE A 421 39.52 1.60 16.26
CA PHE A 421 38.76 0.90 17.28
C PHE A 421 38.51 -0.55 16.89
N LYS A 422 38.51 -1.46 17.87
CA LYS A 422 38.09 -2.85 17.67
C LYS A 422 36.58 -2.96 17.74
N PHE A 423 35.94 -3.19 16.60
CA PHE A 423 34.49 -3.31 16.49
C PHE A 423 34.09 -4.48 15.58
N TYR A 424 32.86 -4.93 15.74
CA TYR A 424 32.22 -5.94 14.91
C TYR A 424 31.00 -5.35 14.23
N LYS A 425 30.69 -5.84 13.04
CA LYS A 425 29.43 -5.51 12.36
C LYS A 425 28.45 -6.67 12.51
N TYR A 426 27.24 -6.33 12.87
CA TYR A 426 26.10 -7.23 12.86
C TYR A 426 25.05 -6.67 11.89
N SER A 427 24.25 -7.54 11.30
CA SER A 427 23.18 -7.15 10.37
C SER A 427 21.85 -7.68 10.89
N LEU A 428 20.76 -6.93 10.70
CA LEU A 428 19.41 -7.34 11.05
C LEU A 428 19.12 -8.71 10.43
N PHE A 429 18.72 -9.65 11.29
CA PHE A 429 18.57 -11.05 10.93
C PHE A 429 17.15 -11.56 11.15
N SER A 430 16.55 -11.19 12.28
CA SER A 430 15.20 -11.64 12.60
C SER A 430 14.50 -10.64 13.50
N ILE A 431 13.17 -10.69 13.46
CA ILE A 431 12.28 -9.95 14.33
C ILE A 431 11.37 -10.96 15.05
N ASP A 432 11.27 -10.82 16.37
CA ASP A 432 10.44 -11.69 17.21
C ASP A 432 9.47 -10.87 18.06
N LEU A 433 8.35 -10.46 17.45
CA LEU A 433 7.29 -9.72 18.15
C LEU A 433 6.26 -10.65 18.80
N GLN A 434 6.47 -11.97 18.83
CA GLN A 434 5.52 -12.85 19.54
C GLN A 434 5.48 -12.42 21.01
N LYS A 435 4.27 -12.31 21.57
CA LYS A 435 4.10 -12.22 23.02
C LYS A 435 4.87 -13.41 23.58
N SER A 436 5.92 -13.14 24.35
CA SER A 436 6.52 -14.21 25.12
C SER A 436 5.38 -14.84 25.92
N ASP A 437 5.07 -16.10 25.63
CA ASP A 437 4.28 -16.99 26.48
C ASP A 437 5.07 -17.24 27.77
N LYS A 438 5.42 -16.16 28.48
CA LYS A 438 5.83 -16.24 29.87
C LYS A 438 4.57 -16.66 30.58
N LYS A 439 4.48 -17.96 30.83
CA LYS A 439 3.60 -18.61 31.82
C LYS A 439 3.24 -17.59 32.89
N ASP A 440 1.98 -17.16 32.88
CA ASP A 440 1.36 -16.47 33.98
C ASP A 440 1.45 -17.39 35.20
N GLU A 441 2.51 -17.25 35.99
CA GLU A 441 2.45 -17.59 37.40
C GLU A 441 1.29 -16.76 37.97
N LYS A 442 0.29 -17.48 38.49
CA LYS A 442 -0.96 -16.97 39.05
C LYS A 442 -0.73 -15.71 39.91
N VAL A 443 -0.80 -14.54 39.29
CA VAL A 443 -1.12 -13.31 39.99
C VAL A 443 -2.63 -13.29 40.12
N VAL A 444 -3.08 -13.38 41.36
CA VAL A 444 -4.48 -13.24 41.78
C VAL A 444 -5.09 -12.05 41.03
N GLN A 445 -6.12 -12.35 40.22
CA GLN A 445 -6.91 -11.32 39.53
C GLN A 445 -7.64 -10.49 40.58
N GLU A 446 -7.09 -9.32 40.89
CA GLU A 446 -7.86 -8.25 41.51
C GLU A 446 -8.54 -7.40 40.41
N SER A 447 -9.78 -7.04 40.73
CA SER A 447 -10.76 -6.32 39.92
C SER A 447 -10.19 -5.11 39.16
N PRO A 448 -10.75 -4.77 37.97
CA PRO A 448 -10.21 -3.74 37.10
C PRO A 448 -10.20 -2.35 37.76
N VAL A 449 -9.00 -1.83 38.00
CA VAL A 449 -8.73 -0.47 38.48
C VAL A 449 -9.12 0.54 37.39
N LYS A 450 -10.06 1.44 37.71
CA LYS A 450 -10.47 2.58 36.87
C LYS A 450 -9.28 3.53 36.67
N SER A 451 -8.83 3.68 35.42
CA SER A 451 -7.73 4.60 35.09
C SER A 451 -8.17 6.07 35.16
N ASN A 452 -7.72 6.81 36.17
CA ASN A 452 -7.96 8.25 36.30
C ASN A 452 -7.30 9.10 35.21
N PHE A 453 -6.29 8.58 34.49
CA PHE A 453 -5.60 9.33 33.44
C PHE A 453 -6.42 9.44 32.14
N LEU A 454 -6.99 8.32 31.67
CA LEU A 454 -7.92 8.33 30.53
C LEU A 454 -9.17 9.16 30.85
N ASN A 455 -9.70 9.10 32.07
CA ASN A 455 -10.86 9.92 32.46
C ASN A 455 -10.58 11.44 32.49
N LYS A 456 -9.32 11.84 32.73
CA LYS A 456 -8.92 13.26 32.72
C LYS A 456 -8.78 13.82 31.30
N TYR A 457 -8.47 12.96 30.33
CA TYR A 457 -8.28 13.35 28.93
C TYR A 457 -9.36 12.83 27.98
N SER A 458 -10.30 12.00 28.43
CA SER A 458 -11.43 11.50 27.63
C SER A 458 -12.38 12.61 27.19
N SER A 459 -12.35 13.76 27.86
CA SER A 459 -13.04 14.98 27.43
C SER A 459 -12.35 15.70 26.28
N PHE A 460 -11.05 15.44 26.07
CA PHE A 460 -10.22 16.03 25.01
C PHE A 460 -9.91 15.06 23.86
N ILE A 461 -10.09 13.76 24.09
CA ILE A 461 -10.23 12.77 23.02
C ILE A 461 -11.53 13.12 22.31
N ASP A 462 -11.42 13.56 21.07
CA ASP A 462 -12.59 13.73 20.22
C ASP A 462 -13.34 12.40 20.19
N LYS A 463 -14.58 12.40 20.67
CA LYS A 463 -15.44 11.21 20.73
C LYS A 463 -15.72 10.64 19.34
N ASN A 464 -15.44 11.42 18.29
CA ASN A 464 -15.52 10.97 16.90
C ASN A 464 -14.27 10.22 16.44
N LEU A 465 -13.18 10.22 17.20
CA LEU A 465 -11.99 9.42 16.87
C LEU A 465 -12.27 7.96 17.21
N GLU A 466 -12.19 7.10 16.19
CA GLU A 466 -12.38 5.66 16.27
C GLU A 466 -11.20 4.99 17.01
N ILE A 467 -11.09 5.23 18.32
CA ILE A 467 -10.01 4.71 19.14
C ILE A 467 -10.41 3.36 19.73
N LYS A 468 -9.49 2.41 19.66
CA LYS A 468 -9.63 1.08 20.23
C LYS A 468 -9.72 1.13 21.77
N GLU A 469 -10.67 0.42 22.36
CA GLU A 469 -10.79 0.35 23.82
C GLU A 469 -9.64 -0.46 24.42
N LYS A 470 -9.30 -0.17 25.68
CA LYS A 470 -8.21 -0.86 26.37
C LYS A 470 -8.57 -2.34 26.55
N ASN A 471 -7.70 -3.23 26.05
CA ASN A 471 -7.86 -4.70 26.03
C ASN A 471 -8.80 -5.27 24.96
N GLU A 472 -9.38 -4.43 24.11
CA GLU A 472 -10.12 -4.89 22.93
C GLU A 472 -9.14 -5.64 21.99
N THR A 473 -9.57 -6.67 21.28
CA THR A 473 -8.83 -7.32 20.19
C THR A 473 -9.05 -6.54 18.88
N ILE A 474 -8.30 -6.86 17.82
CA ILE A 474 -8.50 -6.20 16.51
C ILE A 474 -9.87 -6.59 15.93
N GLU A 475 -10.27 -7.85 16.10
CA GLU A 475 -11.57 -8.35 15.65
C GLU A 475 -12.71 -7.68 16.41
N GLU A 476 -12.59 -7.52 17.74
CA GLU A 476 -13.59 -6.79 18.54
C GLU A 476 -13.68 -5.32 18.14
N PHE A 477 -12.53 -4.67 17.90
CA PHE A 477 -12.48 -3.29 17.45
C PHE A 477 -13.16 -3.09 16.09
N ASN A 478 -12.81 -3.93 15.11
CA ASN A 478 -13.42 -3.88 13.79
C ASN A 478 -14.92 -4.18 13.87
N ASN A 479 -15.32 -5.17 14.68
CA ASN A 479 -16.72 -5.48 14.91
C ASN A 479 -17.47 -4.28 15.50
N ARG A 480 -16.92 -3.63 16.52
CA ARG A 480 -17.50 -2.42 17.11
C ARG A 480 -17.63 -1.31 16.07
N LYS A 481 -16.61 -1.06 15.26
CA LYS A 481 -16.67 -0.07 14.17
C LYS A 481 -17.78 -0.38 13.16
N VAL A 482 -17.94 -1.65 12.78
CA VAL A 482 -19.01 -2.07 11.88
C VAL A 482 -20.39 -1.75 12.48
N TYR A 483 -20.63 -2.13 13.73
CA TYR A 483 -21.89 -1.83 14.41
C TYR A 483 -22.11 -0.32 14.63
N GLU A 484 -21.08 0.41 15.05
CA GLU A 484 -21.13 1.87 15.21
C GLU A 484 -21.50 2.55 13.89
N TYR A 485 -20.92 2.12 12.77
CA TYR A 485 -21.26 2.65 11.45
C TYR A 485 -22.71 2.34 11.06
N ILE A 486 -23.19 1.11 11.28
CA ILE A 486 -24.60 0.74 11.04
C ILE A 486 -25.53 1.61 11.90
N PHE A 487 -25.28 1.68 13.21
CA PHE A 487 -26.11 2.42 14.15
C PHE A 487 -26.13 3.92 13.86
N LYS A 488 -24.97 4.50 13.55
CA LYS A 488 -24.86 5.91 13.12
C LYS A 488 -25.63 6.16 11.83
N THR A 489 -25.69 5.18 10.93
CA THR A 489 -26.46 5.30 9.68
C THR A 489 -27.97 5.26 9.94
N ILE A 490 -28.45 4.39 10.83
CA ILE A 490 -29.87 4.24 11.18
C ILE A 490 -30.39 5.45 11.96
N TRP A 491 -29.73 5.81 13.06
CA TRP A 491 -30.25 6.79 14.02
C TRP A 491 -29.56 8.15 13.94
N LYS A 492 -28.48 8.30 13.15
CA LYS A 492 -27.71 9.54 13.03
C LYS A 492 -27.28 10.04 14.42
N ASN A 493 -27.97 11.05 14.95
CA ASN A 493 -27.70 11.63 16.27
C ASN A 493 -28.77 11.30 17.34
N ASN A 494 -29.73 10.42 17.02
CA ASN A 494 -30.84 10.05 17.90
C ASN A 494 -30.48 8.89 18.85
N GLU A 495 -29.57 9.14 19.79
CA GLU A 495 -29.13 8.14 20.78
C GLU A 495 -30.29 7.60 21.64
N LYS A 496 -31.34 8.40 21.88
CA LYS A 496 -32.51 7.96 22.67
C LYS A 496 -33.24 6.81 21.99
N GLU A 497 -33.50 6.90 20.69
CA GLU A 497 -34.17 5.84 19.94
C GLU A 497 -33.30 4.59 19.79
N LYS A 498 -32.00 4.77 19.56
CA LYS A 498 -31.03 3.66 19.53
C LYS A 498 -31.03 2.88 20.85
N VAL A 499 -30.93 3.57 21.99
CA VAL A 499 -30.95 2.93 23.31
C VAL A 499 -32.29 2.24 23.56
N ALA A 500 -33.41 2.86 23.21
CA ALA A 500 -34.73 2.24 23.33
C ALA A 500 -34.86 0.97 22.48
N PHE A 501 -34.38 0.99 21.24
CA PHE A 501 -34.36 -0.17 20.35
C PHE A 501 -33.50 -1.31 20.92
N LEU A 502 -32.26 -1.03 21.34
CA LEU A 502 -31.35 -2.05 21.88
C LEU A 502 -31.86 -2.64 23.19
N ASN A 503 -32.41 -1.82 24.08
CA ASN A 503 -33.00 -2.30 25.33
C ASN A 503 -34.19 -3.22 25.08
N ASN A 504 -35.06 -2.87 24.12
CA ASN A 504 -36.18 -3.73 23.74
C ASN A 504 -35.70 -5.04 23.08
N PHE A 505 -34.71 -4.93 22.20
CA PHE A 505 -34.14 -6.07 21.48
C PHE A 505 -33.55 -7.12 22.44
N HIS A 506 -32.72 -6.70 23.40
CA HIS A 506 -32.06 -7.57 24.37
C HIS A 506 -32.95 -8.03 25.53
N THR A 507 -34.25 -7.74 25.52
CA THR A 507 -35.17 -8.34 26.49
C THR A 507 -35.22 -9.87 26.30
N LYS A 508 -35.22 -10.60 27.41
CA LYS A 508 -35.28 -12.07 27.40
C LYS A 508 -36.47 -12.59 26.59
N GLU A 509 -37.64 -11.98 26.77
CA GLU A 509 -38.87 -12.34 26.05
C GLU A 509 -38.73 -12.18 24.54
N ASN A 510 -38.16 -11.06 24.07
CA ASN A 510 -37.98 -10.81 22.65
C ASN A 510 -36.96 -11.77 22.03
N ILE A 511 -35.83 -12.03 22.71
CA ILE A 511 -34.84 -13.02 22.23
C ILE A 511 -35.45 -14.42 22.16
N GLU A 512 -36.19 -14.86 23.18
CA GLU A 512 -36.87 -16.17 23.17
C GLU A 512 -37.90 -16.26 22.04
N LYS A 513 -38.66 -15.19 21.79
CA LYS A 513 -39.59 -15.10 20.65
C LYS A 513 -38.87 -15.27 19.31
N LEU A 514 -37.77 -14.55 19.10
CA LEU A 514 -36.98 -14.63 17.87
C LEU A 514 -36.34 -16.01 17.68
N GLU A 515 -35.82 -16.62 18.76
CA GLU A 515 -35.28 -17.97 18.73
C GLU A 515 -36.33 -19.01 18.37
N ASN A 516 -37.55 -18.90 18.92
CA ASN A 516 -38.65 -19.81 18.59
C ASN A 516 -39.09 -19.68 17.13
N GLN A 517 -39.23 -18.44 16.63
CA GLN A 517 -39.56 -18.19 15.22
C GLN A 517 -38.47 -18.73 14.29
N TRP A 518 -37.21 -18.46 14.61
CA TRP A 518 -36.06 -18.95 13.84
C TRP A 518 -36.02 -20.48 13.80
N LYS A 519 -36.21 -21.14 14.95
CA LYS A 519 -36.26 -22.61 15.03
C LYS A 519 -37.33 -23.22 14.14
N LEU A 520 -38.55 -22.66 14.16
CA LEU A 520 -39.66 -23.12 13.30
C LEU A 520 -39.31 -22.98 11.81
N ILE A 521 -38.73 -21.86 11.41
CA ILE A 521 -38.30 -21.63 10.02
C ILE A 521 -37.23 -22.64 9.62
N GLN A 522 -36.23 -22.88 10.47
CA GLN A 522 -35.14 -23.83 10.20
C GLN A 522 -35.64 -25.29 10.09
N GLN A 523 -36.62 -25.68 10.90
CA GLN A 523 -37.29 -26.98 10.78
C GLN A 523 -38.00 -27.12 9.43
N LYS A 524 -38.74 -26.08 9.00
CA LYS A 524 -39.39 -26.06 7.68
C LYS A 524 -38.37 -26.10 6.53
N LEU A 525 -37.26 -25.35 6.63
CA LEU A 525 -36.19 -25.34 5.62
C LEU A 525 -35.51 -26.70 5.46
N THR A 526 -35.30 -27.44 6.56
CA THR A 526 -34.67 -28.78 6.51
C THR A 526 -35.55 -29.79 5.75
N ASN A 527 -36.87 -29.60 5.80
CA ASN A 527 -37.86 -30.47 5.15
C ASN A 527 -38.09 -30.14 3.66
N LEU A 528 -37.51 -29.04 3.14
CA LEU A 528 -37.67 -28.64 1.71
C LEU A 528 -37.16 -29.69 0.73
N ASN A 529 -36.17 -30.49 1.11
CA ASN A 529 -35.56 -31.50 0.24
C ASN A 529 -36.41 -32.79 0.12
N GLN A 530 -37.54 -32.90 0.83
CA GLN A 530 -38.26 -34.16 1.05
C GLN A 530 -39.72 -34.18 0.56
N ASN A 531 -40.07 -33.47 -0.53
CA ASN A 531 -41.41 -33.33 -1.15
C ASN A 531 -42.22 -32.11 -0.63
N GLY A 532 -42.57 -31.13 -1.48
CA GLY A 532 -43.61 -30.18 -1.07
C GLY A 532 -43.96 -29.03 -2.03
N GLU A 533 -45.25 -28.96 -2.36
CA GLU A 533 -45.97 -27.87 -3.04
C GLU A 533 -45.93 -26.50 -2.30
N ASN A 534 -45.06 -26.32 -1.30
CA ASN A 534 -44.98 -25.13 -0.43
C ASN A 534 -43.56 -24.53 -0.33
N SER A 535 -42.64 -24.88 -1.25
CA SER A 535 -41.24 -24.45 -1.18
C SER A 535 -41.07 -22.92 -1.26
N GLU A 536 -41.84 -22.26 -2.12
CA GLU A 536 -41.83 -20.81 -2.28
C GLU A 536 -42.34 -20.09 -1.02
N GLN A 537 -43.40 -20.59 -0.39
CA GLN A 537 -43.93 -20.01 0.85
C GLN A 537 -42.92 -20.11 2.00
N ILE A 538 -42.26 -21.26 2.16
CA ILE A 538 -41.24 -21.46 3.19
C ILE A 538 -40.04 -20.53 2.96
N LEU A 539 -39.60 -20.41 1.70
CA LEU A 539 -38.51 -19.49 1.34
C LEU A 539 -38.91 -18.04 1.61
N GLN A 540 -40.15 -17.65 1.32
CA GLN A 540 -40.66 -16.31 1.61
C GLN A 540 -40.75 -16.03 3.12
N GLU A 541 -41.20 -16.99 3.93
CA GLU A 541 -41.17 -16.89 5.40
C GLU A 541 -39.74 -16.66 5.92
N TYR A 542 -38.78 -17.44 5.41
CA TYR A 542 -37.36 -17.27 5.72
C TYR A 542 -36.86 -15.88 5.32
N GLN A 543 -37.11 -15.45 4.09
CA GLN A 543 -36.66 -14.16 3.57
C GLN A 543 -37.22 -13.02 4.42
N ASN A 544 -38.51 -13.06 4.74
CA ASN A 544 -39.18 -12.06 5.58
C ASN A 544 -38.55 -11.99 6.98
N PHE A 545 -38.30 -13.15 7.61
CA PHE A 545 -37.69 -13.20 8.92
C PHE A 545 -36.27 -12.62 8.92
N VAL A 546 -35.40 -13.12 8.03
CA VAL A 546 -33.99 -12.66 7.98
C VAL A 546 -33.93 -11.18 7.65
N SER A 547 -34.75 -10.72 6.71
CA SER A 547 -34.79 -9.32 6.28
C SER A 547 -35.12 -8.35 7.41
N GLN A 548 -36.06 -8.72 8.29
CA GLN A 548 -36.53 -7.85 9.37
C GLN A 548 -35.70 -7.97 10.65
N ASN A 549 -35.05 -9.12 10.87
CA ASN A 549 -34.36 -9.45 12.12
C ASN A 549 -32.84 -9.40 11.97
N TRP A 550 -32.34 -8.38 11.29
CA TRP A 550 -30.94 -8.24 10.92
C TRP A 550 -29.97 -8.38 12.10
N LEU A 551 -30.26 -7.72 13.23
CA LEU A 551 -29.37 -7.71 14.41
C LEU A 551 -29.29 -9.11 15.04
N PHE A 552 -30.41 -9.82 15.08
CA PHE A 552 -30.48 -11.19 15.58
C PHE A 552 -29.60 -12.14 14.75
N ILE A 553 -29.59 -11.98 13.42
CA ILE A 553 -28.76 -12.79 12.52
C ILE A 553 -27.27 -12.46 12.71
N LEU A 554 -26.91 -11.18 12.70
CA LEU A 554 -25.50 -10.76 12.81
C LEU A 554 -24.86 -11.13 14.16
N GLU A 555 -25.60 -11.03 15.28
CA GLU A 555 -25.08 -11.39 16.60
C GLU A 555 -24.90 -12.90 16.83
N ARG A 556 -25.37 -13.73 15.88
CA ARG A 556 -25.36 -15.20 15.96
C ARG A 556 -24.61 -15.88 14.82
N LEU A 557 -23.77 -15.15 14.08
CA LEU A 557 -23.05 -15.76 12.96
C LEU A 557 -22.19 -16.97 13.37
N ASP A 558 -21.70 -17.03 14.61
CA ASP A 558 -20.98 -18.17 15.17
C ASP A 558 -21.84 -19.44 15.39
N LYS A 559 -23.17 -19.29 15.41
CA LYS A 559 -24.13 -20.40 15.57
C LYS A 559 -24.78 -20.79 14.24
N ILE A 560 -24.66 -19.93 13.23
CA ILE A 560 -25.32 -20.10 11.94
C ILE A 560 -24.31 -20.66 10.94
N LYS A 561 -24.73 -21.66 10.17
CA LYS A 561 -24.02 -22.17 9.00
C LYS A 561 -24.67 -21.62 7.73
N LEU A 562 -23.86 -21.39 6.70
CA LEU A 562 -24.32 -21.03 5.37
C LEU A 562 -24.53 -22.30 4.55
N SER A 563 -25.76 -22.51 4.08
CA SER A 563 -26.09 -23.61 3.18
C SER A 563 -26.21 -23.09 1.75
N PHE A 564 -25.72 -23.87 0.79
CA PHE A 564 -25.76 -23.53 -0.63
C PHE A 564 -27.19 -23.40 -1.14
N HIS A 565 -27.47 -22.34 -1.89
CA HIS A 565 -28.73 -22.16 -2.59
C HIS A 565 -28.53 -22.34 -4.10
N ASN A 566 -27.64 -21.53 -4.69
CA ASN A 566 -27.33 -21.54 -6.11
C ASN A 566 -26.01 -20.81 -6.38
N TRP A 567 -25.44 -21.01 -7.57
CA TRP A 567 -24.40 -20.14 -8.08
C TRP A 567 -25.02 -18.82 -8.56
N TYR A 568 -24.38 -17.70 -8.22
CA TYR A 568 -24.91 -16.38 -8.53
C TYR A 568 -24.49 -15.92 -9.93
N SER A 569 -25.46 -15.37 -10.65
CA SER A 569 -25.31 -14.59 -11.87
C SER A 569 -26.27 -13.41 -11.83
N PHE A 570 -25.99 -12.38 -12.63
CA PHE A 570 -26.98 -11.34 -12.84
C PHE A 570 -28.19 -11.90 -13.62
N PRO A 571 -29.40 -11.41 -13.33
CA PRO A 571 -30.60 -11.78 -14.09
C PRO A 571 -30.56 -11.13 -15.47
N ASP A 572 -31.11 -11.80 -16.49
CA ASP A 572 -31.33 -11.14 -17.79
C ASP A 572 -32.28 -9.95 -17.60
N GLN A 573 -31.96 -8.82 -18.23
CA GLN A 573 -32.81 -7.62 -18.21
C GLN A 573 -33.45 -7.40 -19.57
N PHE A 574 -34.71 -6.99 -19.56
CA PHE A 574 -35.53 -6.87 -20.76
C PHE A 574 -35.93 -5.40 -21.01
N ASP A 575 -36.12 -5.03 -22.27
CA ASP A 575 -36.69 -3.75 -22.67
C ASP A 575 -38.22 -3.72 -22.45
N GLU A 576 -38.86 -2.58 -22.73
CA GLU A 576 -40.31 -2.40 -22.58
C GLU A 576 -41.12 -3.35 -23.48
N ASN A 577 -40.51 -3.88 -24.54
CA ASN A 577 -41.13 -4.82 -25.49
C ASN A 577 -40.90 -6.28 -25.10
N GLY A 578 -40.17 -6.56 -24.02
CA GLY A 578 -39.84 -7.91 -23.56
C GLY A 578 -38.65 -8.55 -24.28
N ASN A 579 -37.89 -7.80 -25.09
CA ASN A 579 -36.64 -8.30 -25.67
C ASN A 579 -35.50 -8.18 -24.66
N VAL A 580 -34.53 -9.09 -24.72
CA VAL A 580 -33.34 -9.01 -23.86
C VAL A 580 -32.56 -7.75 -24.18
N LYS A 581 -32.45 -6.85 -23.20
CA LYS A 581 -31.65 -5.63 -23.25
C LYS A 581 -30.18 -5.93 -22.96
N VAL A 582 -29.92 -6.65 -21.86
CA VAL A 582 -28.59 -7.12 -21.47
C VAL A 582 -28.65 -8.47 -20.78
N ALA A 583 -27.62 -9.28 -20.99
CA ALA A 583 -27.51 -10.63 -20.46
C ALA A 583 -26.06 -11.11 -20.39
N HIS A 584 -25.83 -12.15 -19.60
CA HIS A 584 -24.55 -12.85 -19.59
C HIS A 584 -24.28 -13.56 -20.92
N THR A 585 -23.00 -13.74 -21.25
CA THR A 585 -22.58 -14.49 -22.44
C THR A 585 -23.05 -15.94 -22.38
N PRO A 586 -23.34 -16.58 -23.52
CA PRO A 586 -23.68 -18.01 -23.57
C PRO A 586 -22.64 -18.89 -22.88
N GLU A 587 -21.35 -18.59 -23.07
CA GLU A 587 -20.23 -19.31 -22.47
C GLU A 587 -20.26 -19.22 -20.94
N PHE A 588 -20.61 -18.06 -20.39
CA PHE A 588 -20.72 -17.88 -18.95
C PHE A 588 -21.95 -18.57 -18.36
N LYS A 589 -23.09 -18.53 -19.06
CA LYS A 589 -24.28 -19.29 -18.66
C LYS A 589 -24.00 -20.78 -18.63
N GLU A 590 -23.26 -21.29 -19.62
CA GLU A 590 -22.82 -22.69 -19.66
C GLU A 590 -21.81 -23.01 -18.54
N LEU A 591 -20.86 -22.11 -18.25
CA LEU A 591 -19.91 -22.25 -17.14
C LEU A 591 -20.65 -22.44 -15.81
N ILE A 592 -21.69 -21.66 -15.55
CA ILE A 592 -22.51 -21.75 -14.34
C ILE A 592 -23.33 -23.04 -14.31
N ALA A 593 -23.98 -23.40 -15.42
CA ALA A 593 -24.77 -24.62 -15.53
C ALA A 593 -23.93 -25.90 -15.28
N LYS A 594 -22.64 -25.86 -15.61
CA LYS A 594 -21.68 -26.95 -15.37
C LYS A 594 -21.09 -26.97 -13.96
N GLN A 595 -21.30 -25.94 -13.12
CA GLN A 595 -20.77 -25.97 -11.76
C GLN A 595 -21.58 -26.91 -10.87
N GLU A 596 -20.85 -27.78 -10.17
CA GLU A 596 -21.45 -28.61 -9.13
C GLU A 596 -21.91 -27.74 -7.94
N PRO A 597 -23.06 -28.04 -7.33
CA PRO A 597 -23.48 -27.43 -6.07
C PRO A 597 -22.43 -27.60 -4.97
N LEU A 598 -22.31 -26.62 -4.06
CA LEU A 598 -21.49 -26.81 -2.86
C LEU A 598 -22.18 -27.81 -1.92
N THR A 599 -21.52 -28.93 -1.66
CA THR A 599 -22.04 -30.00 -0.79
C THR A 599 -21.82 -29.72 0.69
N GLU A 600 -20.76 -28.98 1.04
CA GLU A 600 -20.42 -28.68 2.42
C GLU A 600 -20.95 -27.30 2.84
N PRO A 601 -21.61 -27.19 4.00
CA PRO A 601 -21.99 -25.89 4.53
C PRO A 601 -20.76 -25.11 5.00
N PHE A 602 -20.81 -23.79 4.87
CA PHE A 602 -19.75 -22.90 5.35
C PHE A 602 -20.06 -22.44 6.78
N PHE A 603 -19.05 -22.39 7.64
CA PHE A 603 -19.18 -21.93 9.03
C PHE A 603 -18.31 -20.71 9.28
N TYR A 604 -18.88 -19.73 9.98
CA TYR A 604 -18.09 -18.60 10.46
C TYR A 604 -17.20 -19.04 11.63
N ALA A 605 -15.94 -18.57 11.64
CA ALA A 605 -15.01 -18.88 12.73
C ALA A 605 -15.45 -18.25 14.07
N ASN A 606 -16.13 -17.10 14.01
CA ASN A 606 -16.69 -16.38 15.13
C ASN A 606 -17.76 -15.38 14.64
N LYS A 607 -18.45 -14.73 15.58
CA LYS A 607 -19.49 -13.73 15.28
C LYS A 607 -18.97 -12.32 14.96
N LEU A 608 -17.67 -12.07 15.05
CA LEU A 608 -17.09 -10.74 14.95
C LEU A 608 -16.96 -10.30 13.48
N LEU A 609 -17.59 -9.18 13.12
CA LEU A 609 -17.58 -8.62 11.77
C LEU A 609 -16.23 -7.97 11.44
N GLU A 610 -15.76 -8.09 10.19
CA GLU A 610 -14.39 -7.69 9.82
C GLU A 610 -14.31 -6.29 9.20
N SER A 611 -15.23 -5.95 8.31
CA SER A 611 -15.30 -4.61 7.72
C SER A 611 -16.67 -4.34 7.10
N ILE A 612 -16.99 -3.05 6.93
CA ILE A 612 -18.21 -2.56 6.29
C ILE A 612 -17.83 -1.52 5.24
N SER A 613 -18.57 -1.47 4.14
CA SER A 613 -18.41 -0.45 3.11
C SER A 613 -19.78 -0.06 2.54
N GLU A 614 -19.93 1.20 2.18
CA GLU A 614 -21.11 1.70 1.49
C GLU A 614 -20.96 1.39 -0.01
N GLY A 615 -21.99 0.83 -0.63
CA GLY A 615 -21.96 0.54 -2.07
C GLY A 615 -22.35 1.74 -2.91
N ASP A 616 -21.95 1.73 -4.19
CA ASP A 616 -22.05 2.88 -5.09
C ASP A 616 -23.49 3.34 -5.37
N THR A 617 -24.48 2.43 -5.24
CA THR A 617 -25.91 2.78 -5.30
C THR A 617 -26.31 3.83 -4.26
N SER A 618 -25.65 3.82 -3.11
CA SER A 618 -25.88 4.75 -2.00
C SER A 618 -25.30 6.14 -2.26
N LEU A 619 -24.33 6.27 -3.17
CA LEU A 619 -23.77 7.56 -3.56
C LEU A 619 -24.77 8.34 -4.42
N VAL A 620 -25.61 7.64 -5.17
CA VAL A 620 -26.61 8.21 -6.08
C VAL A 620 -27.95 8.41 -5.37
N ALA A 621 -28.32 7.53 -4.45
CA ALA A 621 -29.58 7.61 -3.73
C ALA A 621 -29.46 8.34 -2.38
N SER A 622 -30.21 9.44 -2.20
CA SER A 622 -30.27 10.15 -0.92
C SER A 622 -31.21 9.50 0.10
N THR A 623 -32.05 8.57 -0.35
CA THR A 623 -33.15 7.98 0.44
C THR A 623 -32.82 6.63 1.04
N TYR A 624 -31.74 5.96 0.61
CA TYR A 624 -31.30 4.71 1.21
C TYR A 624 -29.78 4.55 1.12
N LYS A 625 -29.23 3.66 1.97
CA LYS A 625 -27.84 3.26 1.96
C LYS A 625 -27.74 1.74 1.91
N ASP A 626 -27.01 1.21 0.93
CA ASP A 626 -26.64 -0.18 0.82
C ASP A 626 -25.27 -0.41 1.46
N LEU A 627 -25.27 -1.11 2.58
CA LEU A 627 -24.07 -1.43 3.35
C LEU A 627 -23.67 -2.88 3.10
N TYR A 628 -22.40 -3.08 2.77
CA TYR A 628 -21.82 -4.37 2.45
C TYR A 628 -20.81 -4.73 3.54
N ILE A 629 -21.10 -5.79 4.28
CA ILE A 629 -20.33 -6.29 5.40
C ILE A 629 -19.51 -7.49 4.91
N LEU A 630 -18.20 -7.36 4.95
CA LEU A 630 -17.28 -8.45 4.63
C LEU A 630 -16.98 -9.25 5.91
N LYS A 631 -17.06 -10.58 5.81
CA LYS A 631 -16.65 -11.51 6.85
C LYS A 631 -16.01 -12.74 6.21
N GLN A 632 -14.72 -12.97 6.45
CA GLN A 632 -13.94 -14.01 5.76
C GLN A 632 -14.13 -13.88 4.24
N ASN A 633 -14.58 -14.94 3.57
CA ASN A 633 -14.88 -14.94 2.13
C ASN A 633 -16.39 -14.83 1.86
N THR A 634 -17.12 -14.09 2.69
CA THR A 634 -18.55 -13.83 2.49
C THR A 634 -18.86 -12.33 2.51
N LEU A 635 -19.92 -11.97 1.77
CA LEU A 635 -20.44 -10.62 1.71
C LEU A 635 -21.92 -10.62 2.09
N ILE A 636 -22.22 -9.90 3.16
CA ILE A 636 -23.57 -9.74 3.71
C ILE A 636 -24.03 -8.32 3.36
N ASN A 637 -25.18 -8.18 2.73
CA ASN A 637 -25.73 -6.88 2.34
C ASN A 637 -26.86 -6.44 3.28
N LEU A 638 -26.83 -5.19 3.72
CA LEU A 638 -27.79 -4.55 4.61
C LEU A 638 -28.24 -3.22 4.00
N ARG A 639 -29.53 -3.07 3.70
CA ARG A 639 -30.11 -1.81 3.22
C ARG A 639 -30.72 -1.03 4.38
N ILE A 640 -30.39 0.25 4.48
CA ILE A 640 -30.99 1.20 5.42
C ILE A 640 -31.75 2.25 4.61
N ASP A 641 -33.07 2.15 4.60
CA ASP A 641 -33.96 3.09 3.94
C ASP A 641 -34.33 4.23 4.91
N THR A 642 -33.94 5.45 4.54
CA THR A 642 -34.16 6.69 5.27
C THR A 642 -35.21 7.59 4.62
N SER A 643 -36.02 7.07 3.69
CA SER A 643 -37.13 7.80 3.06
C SER A 643 -38.23 8.21 4.04
N THR A 644 -38.32 7.53 5.19
CA THR A 644 -39.25 7.87 6.27
C THR A 644 -38.51 8.33 7.53
N PRO A 645 -39.17 9.04 8.47
CA PRO A 645 -38.53 9.51 9.70
C PRO A 645 -37.91 8.41 10.56
N LYS A 646 -38.43 7.18 10.47
CA LYS A 646 -37.86 6.00 11.12
C LYS A 646 -37.17 5.16 10.05
N ALA A 647 -35.84 5.10 10.10
CA ALA A 647 -35.08 4.32 9.15
C ALA A 647 -35.51 2.85 9.18
N LYS A 648 -35.84 2.29 8.01
CA LYS A 648 -36.18 0.88 7.85
C LYS A 648 -34.93 0.10 7.45
N VAL A 649 -34.55 -0.87 8.26
CA VAL A 649 -33.38 -1.72 8.01
C VAL A 649 -33.83 -3.05 7.43
N THR A 650 -33.21 -3.46 6.34
CA THR A 650 -33.51 -4.72 5.64
C THR A 650 -32.20 -5.47 5.38
N LEU A 651 -32.06 -6.67 5.92
CA LEU A 651 -30.92 -7.55 5.62
C LEU A 651 -31.22 -8.37 4.36
N ASN A 652 -30.28 -8.46 3.42
CA ASN A 652 -30.44 -9.37 2.29
C ASN A 652 -30.45 -10.82 2.82
N PRO A 653 -31.52 -11.60 2.57
CA PRO A 653 -31.61 -12.96 3.07
C PRO A 653 -30.62 -13.92 2.43
N PHE A 654 -29.93 -13.49 1.38
CA PHE A 654 -28.90 -14.26 0.71
C PHE A 654 -27.52 -13.64 0.89
N VAL A 655 -26.54 -14.48 1.19
CA VAL A 655 -25.15 -14.11 1.38
C VAL A 655 -24.34 -14.56 0.18
N TYR A 656 -23.48 -13.69 -0.34
CA TYR A 656 -22.52 -14.09 -1.37
C TYR A 656 -21.30 -14.72 -0.71
N HIS A 657 -21.00 -15.97 -1.02
CA HIS A 657 -19.81 -16.68 -0.57
C HIS A 657 -18.88 -16.97 -1.74
N PHE A 658 -17.58 -16.76 -1.55
CA PHE A 658 -16.56 -16.93 -2.58
C PHE A 658 -15.66 -18.13 -2.22
N PRO A 659 -16.11 -19.37 -2.46
CA PRO A 659 -15.44 -20.57 -1.95
C PRO A 659 -14.05 -20.78 -2.54
N LYS A 660 -13.84 -20.36 -3.79
CA LYS A 660 -12.60 -20.57 -4.55
C LYS A 660 -11.77 -19.28 -4.72
N THR A 661 -12.09 -18.21 -4.00
CA THR A 661 -11.34 -16.95 -4.15
C THR A 661 -9.88 -17.12 -3.76
N LYS A 662 -8.97 -16.59 -4.59
CA LYS A 662 -7.52 -16.55 -4.29
C LYS A 662 -7.06 -15.20 -3.76
N ASN A 663 -7.91 -14.18 -3.86
CA ASN A 663 -7.61 -12.80 -3.53
C ASN A 663 -8.62 -12.25 -2.51
N LYS A 664 -8.22 -11.20 -1.79
CA LYS A 664 -9.14 -10.47 -0.90
C LYS A 664 -10.20 -9.73 -1.73
N ILE A 665 -11.47 -9.94 -1.40
CA ILE A 665 -12.60 -9.34 -2.14
C ILE A 665 -12.58 -7.82 -1.94
N SER A 666 -12.50 -7.08 -3.04
CA SER A 666 -12.71 -5.64 -3.06
C SER A 666 -14.20 -5.34 -3.16
N VAL A 667 -14.80 -4.89 -2.05
CA VAL A 667 -16.22 -4.54 -1.99
C VAL A 667 -16.54 -3.42 -2.99
N LYS A 668 -15.67 -2.41 -3.12
CA LYS A 668 -15.85 -1.30 -4.05
C LYS A 668 -15.99 -1.76 -5.51
N ILE A 669 -15.07 -2.61 -5.98
CA ILE A 669 -15.11 -3.12 -7.36
C ILE A 669 -16.40 -3.91 -7.59
N LEU A 670 -16.78 -4.75 -6.63
CA LEU A 670 -18.01 -5.53 -6.73
C LEU A 670 -19.25 -4.64 -6.80
N THR A 671 -19.36 -3.63 -5.94
CA THR A 671 -20.53 -2.75 -5.89
C THR A 671 -20.63 -1.87 -7.13
N GLU A 672 -19.50 -1.48 -7.72
CA GLU A 672 -19.45 -0.68 -8.94
C GLU A 672 -19.99 -1.50 -10.12
N ILE A 673 -19.48 -2.72 -10.29
CA ILE A 673 -19.96 -3.67 -11.31
C ILE A 673 -21.45 -3.95 -11.11
N PHE A 674 -21.91 -4.19 -9.87
CA PHE A 674 -23.32 -4.45 -9.57
C PHE A 674 -24.20 -3.25 -9.90
N HIS A 675 -23.74 -2.03 -9.56
CA HIS A 675 -24.47 -0.80 -9.84
C HIS A 675 -24.63 -0.60 -11.36
N GLN A 676 -23.53 -0.68 -12.11
CA GLN A 676 -23.57 -0.48 -13.56
C GLN A 676 -24.36 -1.59 -14.29
N ALA A 677 -24.18 -2.85 -13.87
CA ALA A 677 -24.90 -3.97 -14.47
C ALA A 677 -26.40 -3.92 -14.15
N LEU A 678 -26.79 -3.76 -12.88
CA LEU A 678 -28.18 -3.95 -12.45
C LEU A 678 -29.03 -2.67 -12.49
N TYR A 679 -28.43 -1.48 -12.38
CA TYR A 679 -29.17 -0.21 -12.39
C TYR A 679 -29.07 0.52 -13.73
N HIS A 680 -27.91 0.44 -14.39
CA HIS A 680 -27.71 1.08 -15.70
C HIS A 680 -27.90 0.11 -16.87
N ALA A 681 -28.15 -1.19 -16.60
CA ALA A 681 -28.29 -2.22 -17.62
C ALA A 681 -27.12 -2.18 -18.63
N SER A 682 -25.88 -2.06 -18.12
CA SER A 682 -24.67 -1.99 -18.93
C SER A 682 -24.19 -3.40 -19.33
N GLN A 683 -24.12 -3.67 -20.63
CA GLN A 683 -23.59 -4.95 -21.14
C GLN A 683 -22.09 -5.11 -20.83
N GLU A 684 -21.35 -4.01 -20.86
CA GLU A 684 -19.93 -3.99 -20.50
C GLU A 684 -19.74 -4.48 -19.06
N SER A 685 -20.60 -4.06 -18.13
CA SER A 685 -20.50 -4.48 -16.73
C SER A 685 -20.90 -5.94 -16.49
N TYR A 686 -21.72 -6.54 -17.36
CA TYR A 686 -21.90 -8.00 -17.37
C TYR A 686 -20.59 -8.69 -17.78
N LEU A 687 -19.91 -8.18 -18.81
CA LEU A 687 -18.60 -8.70 -19.24
C LEU A 687 -17.52 -8.45 -18.18
N ASP A 688 -17.54 -7.34 -17.46
CA ASP A 688 -16.62 -7.06 -16.35
C ASP A 688 -16.84 -8.05 -15.21
N PHE A 689 -18.08 -8.43 -14.91
CA PHE A 689 -18.33 -9.49 -13.96
C PHE A 689 -17.71 -10.83 -14.41
N GLU A 690 -17.87 -11.18 -15.69
CA GLU A 690 -17.38 -12.45 -16.22
C GLU A 690 -15.85 -12.51 -16.35
N ASN A 691 -15.24 -11.45 -16.89
CA ASN A 691 -13.84 -11.43 -17.26
C ASN A 691 -12.98 -10.82 -16.17
N ASP A 692 -13.41 -9.70 -15.61
CA ASP A 692 -12.63 -8.99 -14.63
C ASP A 692 -12.84 -9.57 -13.23
N PHE A 693 -14.09 -9.67 -12.78
CA PHE A 693 -14.43 -10.16 -11.44
C PHE A 693 -14.14 -11.66 -11.27
N VAL A 694 -14.72 -12.51 -12.12
CA VAL A 694 -14.59 -13.97 -11.99
C VAL A 694 -13.20 -14.46 -12.39
N LYS A 695 -12.67 -14.05 -13.56
CA LYS A 695 -11.42 -14.60 -14.12
C LYS A 695 -10.16 -13.82 -13.70
N LYS A 696 -10.07 -12.53 -14.02
CA LYS A 696 -8.86 -11.68 -13.85
C LYS A 696 -8.52 -11.44 -12.39
N PHE A 697 -9.49 -11.00 -11.58
CA PHE A 697 -9.32 -10.82 -10.13
C PHE A 697 -9.35 -12.14 -9.35
N ARG A 698 -9.63 -13.27 -10.02
CA ARG A 698 -9.58 -14.62 -9.45
C ARG A 698 -10.47 -14.78 -8.19
N TYR A 699 -11.60 -14.06 -8.15
CA TYR A 699 -12.60 -14.27 -7.11
C TYR A 699 -13.42 -15.53 -7.36
N ASN A 700 -13.41 -16.05 -8.59
CA ASN A 700 -14.24 -17.16 -9.06
C ASN A 700 -15.75 -16.86 -8.93
N LEU A 701 -16.58 -17.83 -9.28
CA LEU A 701 -18.03 -17.71 -9.19
C LEU A 701 -18.47 -17.55 -7.72
N PRO A 702 -19.29 -16.53 -7.39
CA PRO A 702 -19.94 -16.44 -6.09
C PRO A 702 -21.03 -17.48 -5.96
N ALA A 703 -21.08 -18.16 -4.82
CA ALA A 703 -22.22 -18.95 -4.38
C ALA A 703 -23.16 -18.05 -3.58
N GLN A 704 -24.44 -18.10 -3.89
CA GLN A 704 -25.49 -17.51 -3.08
C GLN A 704 -25.88 -18.53 -2.01
N MET A 705 -25.80 -18.11 -0.75
CA MET A 705 -25.99 -18.97 0.41
C MET A 705 -27.14 -18.46 1.28
N ILE A 706 -27.81 -19.38 1.98
CA ILE A 706 -28.83 -19.07 2.98
C ILE A 706 -28.32 -19.35 4.40
N PHE A 707 -28.77 -18.57 5.36
CA PHE A 707 -28.51 -18.78 6.78
C PHE A 707 -29.30 -19.98 7.30
N SER A 708 -28.60 -20.91 7.95
CA SER A 708 -29.21 -22.10 8.54
C SER A 708 -28.59 -22.47 9.89
N GLU A 709 -29.35 -23.13 10.76
CA GLU A 709 -28.85 -23.54 12.09
C GLU A 709 -29.29 -24.99 12.35
N THR A 710 -28.34 -25.88 12.64
CA THR A 710 -28.66 -27.25 13.03
C THR A 710 -28.90 -27.29 14.53
N PHE A 711 -30.16 -27.41 14.93
CA PHE A 711 -30.50 -27.72 16.30
C PHE A 711 -30.16 -29.19 16.55
N LYS A 712 -29.18 -29.46 17.41
CA LYS A 712 -29.06 -30.80 18.00
C LYS A 712 -30.38 -31.05 18.71
N GLU A 713 -31.19 -31.98 18.22
CA GLU A 713 -32.26 -32.53 19.04
C GLU A 713 -31.57 -32.98 20.32
N LYS A 714 -31.97 -32.40 21.46
CA LYS A 714 -31.63 -33.03 22.73
C LYS A 714 -32.25 -34.41 22.60
N ASP A 715 -31.42 -35.45 22.59
CA ASP A 715 -31.88 -36.82 22.78
C ASP A 715 -32.81 -36.79 24.00
N GLU A 716 -34.11 -36.76 23.75
CA GLU A 716 -35.12 -36.91 24.79
C GLU A 716 -34.87 -38.30 25.32
N LYS A 717 -34.33 -38.34 26.54
CA LYS A 717 -34.00 -39.53 27.32
C LYS A 717 -34.99 -40.66 27.01
N LYS A 718 -34.52 -41.66 26.26
CA LYS A 718 -35.08 -43.00 26.29
C LYS A 718 -34.71 -43.68 27.60
#